data_AF-A0A2N8NI32-F1
#
_entry.id   AF-A0A2N8NI32-F1
#
_cell.length_a   1.000
_cell.length_b   1.000
_cell.length_c   1.000
_cell.angle_alpha   90.00
_cell.angle_beta   90.00
_cell.angle_gamma   90.00
#
_symmetry.space_group_name_H-M   'P 1'
#
loop_
_entity.id
_entity.type
_entity.pdbx_description
1 polymer ?
#
loop_
_entity_poly.entity_id
_entity_poly.type
_entity_poly.pdbx_seq_one_letter_code
_entity_poly.pdbx_strand_id
1 'polypeptide(L)'
;MHNTAKADTVPEGSTTTPPQTYTLRATFNTSSSDGMVKNLEMDLTVPAGQIYVPDSTRIEYPIGKFYSVPTSSALETALRSLANLADSAVGRPKTVRLKLNETGVDSIGTNFILPGSQSYTATADSIYLKARLHMKFRAVCNTEFRGFQYFGKVYGQTICDADAGGNGDNMPSRLIYPDVTFGYKFDVAVETATSSYAFNEGWRKDTIVLKINKYFGHGTDMKLNDYLEVLMPPELNIDGDSIQYTTASTLMTAVNGKKDTVTENTATATERRLKLPFPVSEYNHETVRRGVGEDIYCRIPVVYTPNGQTRAPNPVDSVQARIWSELQFGGCPPVPTIFGKGKRDIALFTAVAYPHIAWIGDTARFEITSHGFDGEWFKTKTGGSAATTANPWINIPLDTGLVGDTVLYFTPSINGTSFGSIRLPYLVRIWLRPWFIRNLPRFAYFCEEPDTLHVKAGGMDVRYQWFKDGSPIVGATDTTLVVNQPGRYHVMVRDSVTPPNIIYSDTADVYFRERPVITKDLRDLRDCDKIYLPLAVRHTGRFMQYQWYRNGRPIPGATDSVYRASAYDSSGFYRVKVMNPCGDSVMSRRCYVDFCDDRWDPIVRTIDLFAPATVETQPAGQRHQLSSRRDFRFTVRARRGQSLRYVTITADNPAWTENGGGIERTMSSDSVMTVIVRRVTHNLQIRIGGISPTANAVVDDATRRVWTHKGRLHFRVDRPQSARLYTVMGHLYRELSLPAGSTVIDGLPSGFYIVHFADGTAEKVRVE
;
A
#
# COMPACT_ATOMS: atom_id res chain seq x y z
N MET A 1 23.37 -14.18 63.64
CA MET A 1 24.49 -13.31 63.21
C MET A 1 23.91 -12.01 62.67
N HIS A 2 23.62 -11.06 63.55
CA HIS A 2 23.36 -9.68 63.15
C HIS A 2 23.94 -8.77 64.22
N ASN A 3 24.65 -7.72 63.82
CA ASN A 3 24.94 -6.61 64.71
C ASN A 3 24.95 -5.30 63.89
N THR A 4 24.17 -4.34 64.36
CA THR A 4 24.49 -2.93 64.21
C THR A 4 25.84 -2.70 64.88
N ALA A 5 26.81 -2.20 64.11
CA ALA A 5 28.20 -1.92 64.47
C ALA A 5 29.21 -3.12 64.53
N LYS A 6 30.26 -2.97 63.71
CA LYS A 6 31.48 -3.78 63.49
C LYS A 6 31.40 -5.01 62.57
N ALA A 7 32.37 -5.09 61.66
CA ALA A 7 32.55 -6.14 60.66
C ALA A 7 32.63 -7.55 61.30
N ASP A 8 31.98 -8.52 60.66
CA ASP A 8 31.92 -9.92 61.12
C ASP A 8 33.18 -10.74 60.76
N THR A 9 34.09 -10.10 60.03
CA THR A 9 35.43 -10.59 59.69
C THR A 9 36.43 -9.45 59.85
N VAL A 10 37.57 -9.73 60.48
CA VAL A 10 38.73 -8.83 60.48
C VAL A 10 39.81 -9.51 59.62
N PRO A 11 40.19 -8.93 58.47
CA PRO A 11 41.39 -9.37 57.76
C PRO A 11 42.58 -9.20 58.69
N GLU A 12 43.30 -10.29 58.99
CA GLU A 12 44.60 -10.18 59.66
C GLU A 12 45.63 -9.87 58.57
N GLY A 13 46.24 -8.69 58.66
CA GLY A 13 47.14 -8.18 57.62
C GLY A 13 48.26 -9.17 57.28
N SER A 14 48.37 -9.50 55.99
CA SER A 14 49.52 -10.19 55.43
C SER A 14 49.93 -9.47 54.15
N THR A 15 51.04 -8.75 54.21
CA THR A 15 51.78 -8.29 53.03
C THR A 15 52.75 -9.39 52.64
N THR A 16 52.45 -10.06 51.51
CA THR A 16 53.19 -11.15 50.82
C THR A 16 52.89 -12.58 51.28
N THR A 17 52.79 -13.50 50.30
CA THR A 17 52.52 -14.96 50.39
C THR A 17 53.02 -15.61 51.69
N PRO A 18 52.23 -16.41 52.46
CA PRO A 18 51.03 -17.21 52.12
C PRO A 18 49.81 -16.96 53.06
N PRO A 19 48.87 -17.91 53.22
CA PRO A 19 47.43 -17.75 53.00
C PRO A 19 46.72 -16.71 53.89
N GLN A 20 45.75 -16.02 53.32
CA GLN A 20 44.95 -15.06 54.05
C GLN A 20 44.03 -15.75 55.05
N THR A 21 44.43 -15.67 56.30
CA THR A 21 43.58 -16.06 57.41
C THR A 21 42.67 -14.91 57.76
N TYR A 22 41.39 -15.21 57.93
CA TYR A 22 40.41 -14.28 58.48
C TYR A 22 39.64 -14.98 59.59
N THR A 23 39.19 -14.20 60.57
CA THR A 23 38.42 -14.75 61.69
C THR A 23 36.93 -14.61 61.41
N LEU A 24 36.23 -15.73 61.33
CA LEU A 24 34.76 -15.78 61.35
C LEU A 24 34.29 -15.71 62.80
N ARG A 25 33.44 -14.72 63.11
CA ARG A 25 32.86 -14.53 64.44
C ARG A 25 31.39 -14.94 64.48
N ALA A 26 31.09 -16.12 65.03
CA ALA A 26 29.72 -16.52 65.31
C ALA A 26 29.27 -15.98 66.67
N THR A 27 28.21 -15.17 66.70
CA THR A 27 27.68 -14.57 67.94
C THR A 27 26.34 -15.20 68.31
N PHE A 28 26.28 -15.79 69.50
CA PHE A 28 25.06 -16.23 70.17
C PHE A 28 24.61 -15.10 71.09
N ASN A 29 23.39 -14.61 70.91
CA ASN A 29 22.90 -13.43 71.63
C ASN A 29 21.50 -13.69 72.17
N THR A 30 21.37 -13.67 73.50
CA THR A 30 20.11 -13.85 74.22
C THR A 30 19.54 -12.53 74.72
N SER A 31 20.02 -11.38 74.24
CA SER A 31 19.57 -10.05 74.69
C SER A 31 18.08 -9.78 74.48
N SER A 32 17.43 -10.52 73.58
CA SER A 32 15.99 -10.46 73.31
C SER A 32 15.24 -11.68 73.86
N SER A 33 15.91 -12.57 74.60
CA SER A 33 15.29 -13.76 75.20
C SER A 33 14.91 -13.42 76.64
N ASP A 34 13.62 -13.57 77.00
CA ASP A 34 13.19 -13.32 78.38
C ASP A 34 13.79 -14.34 79.37
N GLY A 35 14.12 -15.55 78.93
CA GLY A 35 14.64 -16.64 79.75
C GLY A 35 16.06 -17.10 79.37
N MET A 36 16.67 -17.90 80.25
CA MET A 36 17.98 -18.53 80.03
C MET A 36 17.90 -19.62 78.95
N VAL A 37 18.95 -19.76 78.14
CA VAL A 37 19.05 -20.72 77.04
C VAL A 37 20.25 -21.65 77.27
N LYS A 38 20.00 -22.96 77.25
CA LYS A 38 21.01 -24.04 77.35
C LYS A 38 21.13 -24.80 76.03
N ASN A 39 22.09 -25.72 75.96
CA ASN A 39 22.32 -26.60 74.79
C ASN A 39 22.45 -25.81 73.48
N LEU A 40 23.28 -24.76 73.51
CA LEU A 40 23.50 -23.91 72.35
C LEU A 40 24.35 -24.64 71.31
N GLU A 41 23.81 -24.80 70.11
CA GLU A 41 24.46 -25.44 68.97
C GLU A 41 24.35 -24.60 67.70
N MET A 42 25.22 -24.85 66.72
CA MET A 42 25.16 -24.23 65.40
C MET A 42 25.60 -25.19 64.30
N ASP A 43 24.78 -25.36 63.26
CA ASP A 43 25.24 -25.91 61.98
C ASP A 43 25.98 -24.81 61.21
N LEU A 44 27.30 -24.87 61.19
CA LEU A 44 28.14 -24.00 60.39
C LEU A 44 28.32 -24.59 59.00
N THR A 45 27.77 -23.92 57.99
CA THR A 45 28.00 -24.19 56.58
C THR A 45 29.08 -23.27 56.02
N VAL A 46 30.19 -23.88 55.62
CA VAL A 46 31.37 -23.25 55.02
C VAL A 46 31.23 -23.27 53.50
N PRO A 47 31.35 -22.11 52.81
CA PRO A 47 31.28 -22.06 51.36
C PRO A 47 32.48 -22.75 50.71
N ALA A 48 32.31 -23.12 49.43
CA ALA A 48 33.39 -23.70 48.64
C ALA A 48 34.64 -22.80 48.65
N GLY A 49 35.81 -23.44 48.66
CA GLY A 49 37.10 -22.74 48.63
C GLY A 49 37.56 -22.16 49.96
N GLN A 50 36.83 -22.37 51.06
CA GLN A 50 37.29 -22.00 52.40
C GLN A 50 37.61 -23.24 53.23
N ILE A 51 38.66 -23.16 54.04
CA ILE A 51 39.03 -24.20 55.01
C ILE A 51 39.29 -23.60 56.39
N TYR A 52 38.91 -24.36 57.42
CA TYR A 52 39.21 -24.02 58.80
C TYR A 52 40.71 -24.17 59.08
N VAL A 53 41.27 -23.29 59.90
CA VAL A 53 42.64 -23.38 60.42
C VAL A 53 42.59 -24.13 61.75
N PRO A 54 43.12 -25.37 61.83
CA PRO A 54 43.08 -26.16 63.06
C PRO A 54 43.64 -25.41 64.27
N ASP A 55 43.06 -25.70 65.43
CA ASP A 55 43.49 -25.23 66.75
C ASP A 55 43.42 -23.70 66.91
N SER A 56 42.64 -23.03 66.06
CA SER A 56 42.53 -21.56 66.03
C SER A 56 41.33 -21.01 66.80
N THR A 57 40.42 -21.87 67.24
CA THR A 57 39.14 -21.44 67.83
C THR A 57 39.30 -20.90 69.24
N ARG A 58 38.65 -19.76 69.48
CA ARG A 58 38.52 -19.16 70.81
C ARG A 58 37.06 -18.86 71.11
N ILE A 59 36.68 -19.07 72.35
CA ILE A 59 35.38 -18.64 72.88
C ILE A 59 35.57 -17.36 73.69
N GLU A 60 34.72 -16.36 73.44
CA GLU A 60 34.66 -15.11 74.19
C GLU A 60 33.40 -15.12 75.07
N TYR A 61 33.57 -15.33 76.39
CA TYR A 61 32.47 -15.35 77.36
C TYR A 61 32.91 -15.19 78.85
N PRO A 62 32.42 -14.19 79.60
CA PRO A 62 31.62 -13.07 79.13
C PRO A 62 32.39 -12.24 78.08
N ILE A 63 31.66 -11.40 77.35
CA ILE A 63 32.26 -10.52 76.34
C ILE A 63 33.42 -9.71 76.97
N GLY A 64 34.58 -9.75 76.32
CA GLY A 64 35.85 -9.20 76.82
C GLY A 64 36.84 -10.22 77.39
N LYS A 65 36.43 -11.46 77.70
CA LYS A 65 37.33 -12.53 78.17
C LYS A 65 37.40 -13.68 77.17
N PHE A 66 38.61 -14.06 76.76
CA PHE A 66 38.86 -15.06 75.73
C PHE A 66 39.47 -16.34 76.31
N TYR A 67 39.01 -17.49 75.82
CA TYR A 67 39.56 -18.81 76.14
C TYR A 67 39.80 -19.59 74.86
N SER A 68 40.96 -20.23 74.77
CA SER A 68 41.27 -21.12 73.66
C SER A 68 40.55 -22.45 73.86
N VAL A 69 39.93 -22.95 72.80
CA VAL A 69 39.28 -24.26 72.81
C VAL A 69 40.38 -25.34 72.76
N PRO A 70 40.44 -26.30 73.70
CA PRO A 70 41.45 -27.35 73.68
C PRO A 70 41.38 -28.21 72.42
N THR A 71 42.53 -28.65 71.94
CA THR A 71 42.67 -29.46 70.72
C THR A 71 41.98 -30.83 70.81
N SER A 72 41.80 -31.35 72.02
CA SER A 72 41.09 -32.60 72.32
C SER A 72 39.58 -32.44 72.48
N SER A 73 39.04 -31.22 72.42
CA SER A 73 37.60 -30.98 72.59
C SER A 73 36.79 -31.53 71.41
N ALA A 74 35.55 -31.92 71.67
CA ALA A 74 34.65 -32.39 70.60
C ALA A 74 34.26 -31.25 69.64
N LEU A 75 34.16 -30.00 70.12
CA LEU A 75 33.95 -28.83 69.26
C LEU A 75 35.11 -28.63 68.29
N GLU A 76 36.37 -28.72 68.75
CA GLU A 76 37.54 -28.59 67.87
C GLU A 76 37.66 -29.76 66.89
N THR A 77 37.32 -30.97 67.32
CA THR A 77 37.28 -32.16 66.46
C THR A 77 36.28 -31.97 65.30
N ALA A 78 35.10 -31.42 65.59
CA ALA A 78 34.09 -31.11 64.59
C ALA A 78 34.64 -30.08 63.59
N LEU A 79 35.24 -28.98 64.05
CA LEU A 79 35.83 -27.95 63.18
C LEU A 79 36.97 -28.49 62.31
N ARG A 80 37.81 -29.39 62.84
CA ARG A 80 38.94 -29.98 62.09
C ARG A 80 38.50 -30.76 60.85
N SER A 81 37.26 -31.24 60.79
CA SER A 81 36.67 -31.84 59.57
C SER A 81 36.56 -30.86 58.38
N LEU A 82 36.58 -29.55 58.67
CA LEU A 82 36.58 -28.45 57.68
C LEU A 82 37.98 -28.03 57.23
N ALA A 83 39.05 -28.64 57.75
CA ALA A 83 40.43 -28.26 57.42
C ALA A 83 41.02 -28.97 56.18
N ASN A 84 40.32 -29.97 55.63
CA ASN A 84 40.80 -30.77 54.51
C ASN A 84 40.77 -30.02 53.18
N LEU A 85 41.95 -29.83 52.58
CA LEU A 85 42.15 -29.17 51.28
C LEU A 85 41.47 -29.89 50.11
N ALA A 86 41.51 -31.23 50.11
CA ALA A 86 40.98 -32.03 49.00
C ALA A 86 39.48 -31.82 48.84
N ASP A 87 38.76 -31.72 49.94
CA ASP A 87 37.31 -31.57 49.91
C ASP A 87 36.88 -30.17 49.47
N SER A 88 37.68 -29.13 49.77
CA SER A 88 37.42 -27.80 49.22
C SER A 88 37.59 -27.79 47.71
N ALA A 89 38.54 -28.55 47.14
CA ALA A 89 38.75 -28.63 45.69
C ALA A 89 37.55 -29.23 44.91
N VAL A 90 36.65 -29.97 45.57
CA VAL A 90 35.43 -30.54 44.96
C VAL A 90 34.34 -29.48 44.73
N GLY A 91 34.50 -28.27 45.27
CA GLY A 91 33.61 -27.14 45.01
C GLY A 91 32.24 -27.21 45.70
N ARG A 92 32.08 -28.07 46.72
CA ARG A 92 30.82 -28.20 47.48
C ARG A 92 30.93 -27.55 48.86
N PRO A 93 29.89 -26.83 49.34
CA PRO A 93 29.86 -26.32 50.71
C PRO A 93 29.79 -27.48 51.71
N LYS A 94 30.34 -27.27 52.90
CA LYS A 94 30.36 -28.27 53.99
C LYS A 94 29.67 -27.77 55.23
N THR A 95 28.90 -28.62 55.89
CA THR A 95 28.21 -28.27 57.14
C THR A 95 28.72 -29.12 58.29
N VAL A 96 28.97 -28.48 59.44
CA VAL A 96 29.33 -29.13 60.70
C VAL A 96 28.50 -28.59 61.85
N ARG A 97 28.07 -29.47 62.76
CA ARG A 97 27.41 -29.10 64.02
C ARG A 97 28.46 -28.75 65.08
N LEU A 98 28.38 -27.54 65.62
CA LEU A 98 29.22 -27.04 66.71
C LEU A 98 28.38 -26.89 67.97
N LYS A 99 28.82 -27.45 69.10
CA LYS A 99 28.07 -27.40 70.37
C LYS A 99 28.88 -26.69 71.45
N LEU A 100 28.32 -25.67 72.07
CA LEU A 100 29.06 -24.85 73.05
C LEU A 100 29.37 -25.60 74.35
N ASN A 101 28.57 -26.61 74.69
CA ASN A 101 28.84 -27.52 75.82
C ASN A 101 30.07 -28.42 75.59
N GLU A 102 30.52 -28.55 74.34
CA GLU A 102 31.63 -29.41 73.93
C GLU A 102 32.93 -28.63 73.72
N THR A 103 33.01 -27.40 74.24
CA THR A 103 34.21 -26.55 74.14
C THR A 103 35.40 -27.10 74.93
N GLY A 104 35.18 -27.93 75.96
CA GLY A 104 36.25 -28.47 76.80
C GLY A 104 37.01 -27.43 77.65
N VAL A 105 36.47 -26.21 77.77
CA VAL A 105 37.10 -25.14 78.57
C VAL A 105 36.59 -25.22 80.01
N ASP A 106 37.45 -25.69 80.93
CA ASP A 106 37.09 -25.92 82.34
C ASP A 106 36.47 -24.68 83.02
N SER A 107 36.99 -23.49 82.72
CA SER A 107 36.52 -22.22 83.31
C SER A 107 35.15 -21.75 82.83
N ILE A 108 34.59 -22.37 81.79
CA ILE A 108 33.26 -22.08 81.25
C ILE A 108 32.27 -23.21 81.59
N GLY A 109 32.79 -24.40 81.92
CA GLY A 109 32.01 -25.56 82.30
C GLY A 109 31.41 -26.32 81.11
N THR A 110 30.92 -27.52 81.37
CA THR A 110 30.31 -28.42 80.36
C THR A 110 28.81 -28.18 80.16
N ASN A 111 28.17 -27.45 81.06
CA ASN A 111 26.76 -27.04 80.97
C ASN A 111 26.71 -25.54 80.66
N PHE A 112 27.00 -25.16 79.42
CA PHE A 112 27.01 -23.76 79.00
C PHE A 112 25.58 -23.22 78.88
N ILE A 113 25.25 -22.23 79.71
CA ILE A 113 23.93 -21.59 79.73
C ILE A 113 24.10 -20.09 79.52
N LEU A 114 23.44 -19.54 78.51
CA LEU A 114 23.36 -18.09 78.32
C LEU A 114 22.15 -17.52 79.07
N PRO A 115 22.36 -16.53 79.96
CA PRO A 115 21.27 -15.85 80.64
C PRO A 115 20.36 -15.06 79.67
N GLY A 116 19.09 -14.85 80.06
CA GLY A 116 18.12 -14.04 79.32
C GLY A 116 18.04 -12.60 79.84
N SER A 117 17.40 -11.70 79.09
CA SER A 117 17.23 -10.27 79.42
C SER A 117 16.55 -9.98 80.76
N GLN A 118 15.71 -10.89 81.27
CA GLN A 118 15.05 -10.75 82.59
C GLN A 118 15.92 -11.26 83.75
N SER A 119 17.08 -11.86 83.48
CA SER A 119 17.98 -12.40 84.50
C SER A 119 18.93 -11.33 85.10
N TYR A 120 18.68 -10.03 84.88
CA TYR A 120 19.61 -8.93 85.20
C TYR A 120 19.06 -7.90 86.18
N THR A 121 19.97 -7.30 86.96
CA THR A 121 19.68 -6.18 87.86
C THR A 121 20.46 -4.90 87.50
N ALA A 122 21.50 -4.97 86.64
CA ALA A 122 22.29 -3.80 86.20
C ALA A 122 22.84 -3.90 84.75
N THR A 123 23.24 -2.77 84.15
CA THR A 123 23.76 -2.66 82.77
C THR A 123 25.09 -3.38 82.54
N ALA A 124 25.91 -3.54 83.58
CA ALA A 124 27.21 -4.23 83.51
C ALA A 124 27.07 -5.73 83.20
N ASP A 125 25.90 -6.33 83.44
CA ASP A 125 25.67 -7.75 83.23
C ASP A 125 25.37 -8.10 81.76
N SER A 126 25.20 -7.08 80.90
CA SER A 126 24.96 -7.25 79.46
C SER A 126 26.10 -7.96 78.71
N ILE A 127 27.30 -8.06 79.30
CA ILE A 127 28.43 -8.84 78.75
C ILE A 127 28.21 -10.35 78.85
N TYR A 128 27.28 -10.82 79.69
CA TYR A 128 26.92 -12.23 79.85
C TYR A 128 25.79 -12.67 78.91
N LEU A 129 25.10 -11.73 78.24
CA LEU A 129 24.04 -12.01 77.24
C LEU A 129 24.56 -12.60 75.94
N LYS A 130 25.88 -12.58 75.73
CA LYS A 130 26.49 -12.89 74.44
C LYS A 130 27.68 -13.81 74.64
N ALA A 131 27.73 -14.85 73.83
CA ALA A 131 28.92 -15.66 73.62
C ALA A 131 29.35 -15.56 72.17
N ARG A 132 30.66 -15.59 71.92
CA ARG A 132 31.19 -15.60 70.56
C ARG A 132 32.18 -16.73 70.36
N LEU A 133 32.03 -17.44 69.26
CA LEU A 133 33.07 -18.31 68.71
C LEU A 133 33.85 -17.52 67.65
N HIS A 134 35.15 -17.42 67.86
CA HIS A 134 36.11 -16.83 66.93
C HIS A 134 36.88 -17.98 66.28
N MET A 135 36.65 -18.23 65.00
CA MET A 135 37.22 -19.36 64.25
C MET A 135 38.03 -18.81 63.09
N LYS A 136 39.30 -19.22 62.91
CA LYS A 136 40.08 -18.77 61.76
C LYS A 136 39.85 -19.66 60.55
N PHE A 137 39.65 -19.04 59.40
CA PHE A 137 39.52 -19.68 58.10
C PHE A 137 40.55 -19.10 57.14
N ARG A 138 40.90 -19.89 56.12
CA ARG A 138 41.73 -19.41 55.00
C ARG A 138 41.15 -19.81 53.65
N ALA A 139 41.37 -18.95 52.66
CA ALA A 139 40.99 -19.17 51.27
C ALA A 139 41.95 -20.14 50.56
N VAL A 140 41.40 -20.99 49.69
CA VAL A 140 42.15 -21.91 48.78
C VAL A 140 41.79 -21.65 47.32
N CYS A 141 42.44 -22.34 46.36
CA CYS A 141 42.43 -21.98 44.94
C CYS A 141 41.06 -21.83 44.25
N ASN A 142 40.03 -22.51 44.73
CA ASN A 142 38.68 -22.43 44.16
C ASN A 142 37.78 -21.43 44.91
N THR A 143 38.37 -20.50 45.66
CA THR A 143 37.65 -19.38 46.30
C THR A 143 37.07 -18.46 45.23
N GLU A 144 35.79 -18.11 45.38
CA GLU A 144 35.19 -17.08 44.54
C GLU A 144 35.70 -15.68 44.91
N PHE A 145 36.31 -14.99 43.94
CA PHE A 145 36.81 -13.61 44.13
C PHE A 145 35.71 -12.55 44.05
N ARG A 146 34.47 -12.94 43.73
CA ARG A 146 33.28 -12.06 43.69
C ARG A 146 32.57 -11.93 45.03
N GLY A 147 33.13 -12.54 46.08
CA GLY A 147 32.59 -12.54 47.43
C GLY A 147 31.88 -13.85 47.78
N PHE A 148 32.03 -14.31 49.02
CA PHE A 148 31.44 -15.54 49.54
C PHE A 148 30.79 -15.35 50.92
N GLN A 149 29.89 -16.26 51.31
CA GLN A 149 29.17 -16.18 52.60
C GLN A 149 29.19 -17.52 53.33
N TYR A 150 29.27 -17.45 54.66
CA TYR A 150 29.00 -18.56 55.56
C TYR A 150 27.53 -18.57 55.96
N PHE A 151 26.98 -19.73 56.26
CA PHE A 151 25.62 -19.86 56.76
C PHE A 151 25.63 -20.61 58.07
N GLY A 152 25.00 -20.07 59.11
CA GLY A 152 24.85 -20.73 60.40
C GLY A 152 23.38 -21.01 60.70
N LYS A 153 22.97 -22.26 60.95
CA LYS A 153 21.69 -22.52 61.62
C LYS A 153 21.90 -22.69 63.11
N VAL A 154 21.20 -21.94 63.94
CA VAL A 154 21.43 -21.92 65.40
C VAL A 154 20.33 -22.69 66.13
N TYR A 155 20.72 -23.40 67.18
CA TYR A 155 19.83 -24.25 67.98
C TYR A 155 20.05 -23.97 69.46
N GLY A 156 18.99 -24.13 70.25
CA GLY A 156 19.05 -23.91 71.69
C GLY A 156 17.74 -24.30 72.36
N GLN A 157 17.82 -24.59 73.65
CA GLN A 157 16.69 -24.98 74.48
C GLN A 157 16.53 -24.02 75.65
N THR A 158 15.30 -23.77 76.05
CA THR A 158 14.97 -23.14 77.33
C THR A 158 15.46 -24.00 78.50
N ILE A 159 15.52 -23.43 79.70
CA ILE A 159 15.91 -24.18 80.91
C ILE A 159 15.00 -25.41 81.16
N CYS A 160 13.76 -25.36 80.67
CA CYS A 160 12.73 -26.40 80.79
C CYS A 160 12.73 -27.43 79.62
N ASP A 161 13.82 -27.54 78.86
CA ASP A 161 13.99 -28.53 77.77
C ASP A 161 13.08 -28.33 76.53
N ALA A 162 12.36 -27.21 76.43
CA ALA A 162 11.65 -26.83 75.20
C ALA A 162 12.57 -26.04 74.25
N ASP A 163 12.37 -26.14 72.94
CA ASP A 163 13.10 -25.35 71.93
C ASP A 163 12.97 -23.84 72.20
N ALA A 164 14.10 -23.14 72.16
CA ALA A 164 14.11 -21.68 72.26
C ALA A 164 13.59 -21.03 70.98
N GLY A 165 13.03 -19.82 71.08
CA GLY A 165 12.60 -19.05 69.91
C GLY A 165 13.74 -18.86 68.90
N GLY A 166 13.49 -19.19 67.63
CA GLY A 166 14.49 -19.15 66.55
C GLY A 166 15.34 -20.43 66.39
N ASN A 167 14.95 -21.54 67.04
CA ASN A 167 15.58 -22.85 66.85
C ASN A 167 15.52 -23.28 65.36
N GLY A 168 16.68 -23.47 64.73
CA GLY A 168 16.82 -23.85 63.32
C GLY A 168 16.88 -22.69 62.33
N ASP A 169 16.83 -21.43 62.79
CA ASP A 169 16.90 -20.25 61.93
C ASP A 169 18.24 -20.15 61.19
N ASN A 170 18.19 -19.85 59.89
CA ASN A 170 19.36 -19.70 59.05
C ASN A 170 19.90 -18.26 59.08
N MET A 171 21.19 -18.11 59.34
CA MET A 171 21.85 -16.82 59.52
C MET A 171 23.07 -16.70 58.60
N PRO A 172 22.96 -16.01 57.45
CA PRO A 172 24.10 -15.76 56.57
C PRO A 172 25.09 -14.76 57.19
N SER A 173 26.38 -14.93 56.91
CA SER A 173 27.39 -13.90 57.14
C SER A 173 27.21 -12.73 56.16
N ARG A 174 27.88 -11.60 56.41
CA ARG A 174 28.09 -10.60 55.35
C ARG A 174 28.88 -11.21 54.19
N LEU A 175 28.76 -10.62 53.01
CA LEU A 175 29.58 -10.98 51.87
C LEU A 175 31.05 -10.66 52.18
N ILE A 176 31.89 -11.69 52.22
CA ILE A 176 33.32 -11.60 52.51
C ILE A 176 34.05 -11.66 51.18
N TYR A 177 34.95 -10.72 50.96
CA TYR A 177 35.85 -10.73 49.81
C TYR A 177 37.21 -11.25 50.26
N PRO A 178 37.82 -12.20 49.54
CA PRO A 178 39.20 -12.53 49.78
C PRO A 178 40.02 -11.28 49.49
N ASP A 179 41.01 -11.02 50.33
CA ASP A 179 41.99 -10.00 50.04
C ASP A 179 42.85 -10.56 48.87
N VAL A 180 42.80 -9.90 47.73
CA VAL A 180 43.58 -10.32 46.56
C VAL A 180 44.34 -9.10 46.13
N THR A 181 45.65 -9.24 46.00
CA THR A 181 46.48 -8.14 45.51
C THR A 181 46.17 -7.96 44.03
N PHE A 182 45.32 -6.98 43.72
CA PHE A 182 45.06 -6.58 42.35
C PHE A 182 46.27 -5.79 41.84
N GLY A 183 46.77 -6.13 40.65
CA GLY A 183 47.84 -5.34 40.02
C GLY A 183 47.35 -3.96 39.55
N TYR A 184 46.08 -3.89 39.15
CA TYR A 184 45.40 -2.72 38.61
C TYR A 184 43.87 -2.93 38.61
N LYS A 185 43.09 -1.87 38.44
CA LYS A 185 41.62 -1.94 38.31
C LYS A 185 41.10 -0.92 37.29
N PHE A 186 39.92 -1.20 36.76
CA PHE A 186 39.28 -0.41 35.72
C PHE A 186 37.82 -0.10 36.04
N ASP A 187 37.35 1.03 35.54
CA ASP A 187 35.93 1.28 35.35
C ASP A 187 35.62 1.32 33.85
N VAL A 188 34.41 0.91 33.47
CA VAL A 188 33.96 0.96 32.08
C VAL A 188 32.51 1.41 32.00
N ALA A 189 32.26 2.43 31.18
CA ALA A 189 30.94 2.91 30.83
C ALA A 189 30.64 2.63 29.36
N VAL A 190 29.36 2.38 29.06
CA VAL A 190 28.87 2.17 27.70
C VAL A 190 28.13 3.42 27.25
N GLU A 191 28.58 3.99 26.15
CA GLU A 191 28.05 5.18 25.48
C GLU A 191 27.80 4.85 24.00
N THR A 192 27.18 5.78 23.27
CA THR A 192 27.08 5.72 21.80
C THR A 192 27.60 7.02 21.21
N ALA A 193 28.11 6.99 19.98
CA ALA A 193 28.60 8.18 19.30
C ALA A 193 27.45 9.17 19.01
N THR A 194 26.25 8.65 18.74
CA THR A 194 25.04 9.47 18.71
C THR A 194 24.39 9.53 20.09
N SER A 195 23.61 10.57 20.37
CA SER A 195 22.83 10.65 21.61
C SER A 195 21.54 9.83 21.57
N SER A 196 21.24 9.13 20.47
CA SER A 196 19.95 8.46 20.27
C SER A 196 19.83 7.13 21.01
N TYR A 197 20.91 6.36 21.21
CA TYR A 197 20.80 5.01 21.79
C TYR A 197 19.68 4.15 21.18
N ALA A 198 19.35 4.39 19.91
CA ALA A 198 18.13 3.91 19.29
C ALA A 198 18.33 3.59 17.81
N PHE A 199 17.69 2.51 17.35
CA PHE A 199 17.84 1.99 15.99
C PHE A 199 16.50 1.64 15.38
N ASN A 200 16.37 1.84 14.07
CA ASN A 200 15.21 1.39 13.28
C ASN A 200 15.63 1.06 11.84
N GLU A 201 14.69 0.71 10.98
CA GLU A 201 14.93 0.35 9.58
C GLU A 201 15.63 1.45 8.78
N GLY A 202 15.37 2.72 9.10
CA GLY A 202 15.99 3.88 8.47
C GLY A 202 17.28 4.40 9.13
N TRP A 203 17.58 3.96 10.36
CA TRP A 203 18.80 4.30 11.12
C TRP A 203 19.41 3.04 11.72
N ARG A 204 20.09 2.28 10.85
CA ARG A 204 20.64 0.97 11.21
C ARG A 204 22.08 0.98 11.68
N LYS A 205 22.79 2.12 11.58
CA LYS A 205 24.22 2.19 11.90
C LYS A 205 24.49 3.23 12.97
N ASP A 206 25.32 2.87 13.94
CA ASP A 206 25.88 3.77 14.94
C ASP A 206 27.23 3.19 15.42
N THR A 207 27.87 3.85 16.39
CA THR A 207 29.08 3.37 17.05
C THR A 207 28.83 3.29 18.54
N ILE A 208 29.01 2.11 19.11
CA ILE A 208 29.08 1.93 20.56
C ILE A 208 30.45 2.43 21.01
N VAL A 209 30.48 3.29 22.02
CA VAL A 209 31.70 3.86 22.58
C VAL A 209 31.84 3.37 24.01
N LEU A 210 32.91 2.64 24.29
CA LEU A 210 33.23 2.24 25.67
C LEU A 210 34.23 3.21 26.25
N LYS A 211 33.82 3.94 27.28
CA LYS A 211 34.71 4.80 28.06
C LYS A 211 35.36 3.94 29.15
N ILE A 212 36.67 3.78 29.08
CA ILE A 212 37.48 2.93 29.95
C ILE A 212 38.41 3.84 30.76
N ASN A 213 38.40 3.67 32.08
CA ASN A 213 39.27 4.40 32.98
C ASN A 213 40.02 3.42 33.89
N LYS A 214 41.36 3.45 33.85
CA LYS A 214 42.17 2.70 34.80
C LYS A 214 42.32 3.54 36.07
N TYR A 215 41.68 3.20 37.18
CA TYR A 215 41.75 4.02 38.39
C TYR A 215 42.78 3.55 39.41
N PHE A 216 43.40 2.37 39.22
CA PHE A 216 44.40 1.80 40.13
C PHE A 216 45.50 1.03 39.37
N GLY A 217 46.71 0.98 39.93
CA GLY A 217 47.84 0.15 39.44
C GLY A 217 48.87 0.89 38.58
N HIS A 218 49.52 1.91 39.14
CA HIS A 218 50.51 2.75 38.43
C HIS A 218 51.89 2.10 38.27
N GLY A 219 52.21 1.08 39.09
CA GLY A 219 53.50 0.38 39.06
C GLY A 219 53.48 -1.00 38.39
N THR A 220 52.31 -1.52 38.07
CA THR A 220 52.14 -2.91 37.59
C THR A 220 51.84 -2.94 36.10
N ASP A 221 52.57 -3.78 35.36
CA ASP A 221 52.26 -4.10 33.97
C ASP A 221 50.90 -4.80 33.86
N MET A 222 50.12 -4.38 32.86
CA MET A 222 48.95 -5.10 32.39
C MET A 222 49.33 -6.44 31.77
N LYS A 223 48.47 -7.43 31.98
CA LYS A 223 48.65 -8.79 31.45
C LYS A 223 48.25 -8.83 29.98
N LEU A 224 49.05 -9.54 29.18
CA LEU A 224 48.84 -9.69 27.72
C LEU A 224 47.50 -10.33 27.34
N ASN A 225 46.94 -11.17 28.22
CA ASN A 225 45.68 -11.87 27.98
C ASN A 225 44.46 -11.08 28.45
N ASP A 226 44.62 -9.87 28.98
CA ASP A 226 43.49 -9.03 29.34
C ASP A 226 42.70 -8.63 28.09
N TYR A 227 41.37 -8.69 28.19
CA TYR A 227 40.49 -8.41 27.07
C TYR A 227 39.22 -7.72 27.54
N LEU A 228 38.54 -7.11 26.58
CA LEU A 228 37.27 -6.44 26.78
C LEU A 228 36.16 -7.31 26.18
N GLU A 229 35.12 -7.58 26.95
CA GLU A 229 33.93 -8.31 26.52
C GLU A 229 32.77 -7.35 26.35
N VAL A 230 32.07 -7.44 25.22
CA VAL A 230 30.83 -6.69 24.97
C VAL A 230 29.70 -7.67 24.71
N LEU A 231 28.63 -7.57 25.49
CA LEU A 231 27.39 -8.31 25.27
C LEU A 231 26.35 -7.32 24.73
N MET A 232 25.65 -7.70 23.67
CA MET A 232 24.62 -6.87 23.04
C MET A 232 23.49 -7.74 22.47
N PRO A 233 22.35 -7.15 22.07
CA PRO A 233 21.29 -7.89 21.41
C PRO A 233 21.77 -8.61 20.14
N PRO A 234 21.21 -9.77 19.81
CA PRO A 234 21.69 -10.61 18.70
C PRO A 234 21.57 -9.93 17.31
N GLU A 235 20.65 -8.98 17.15
CA GLU A 235 20.38 -8.19 15.94
C GLU A 235 21.38 -7.06 15.71
N LEU A 236 22.09 -6.64 16.76
CA LEU A 236 23.25 -5.78 16.61
C LEU A 236 24.46 -6.65 16.31
N ASN A 237 25.20 -6.27 15.27
CA ASN A 237 26.48 -6.87 14.95
C ASN A 237 27.52 -5.78 14.72
N ILE A 238 28.80 -6.13 14.82
CA ILE A 238 29.87 -5.23 14.38
C ILE A 238 29.78 -5.03 12.85
N ASP A 239 30.00 -3.80 12.39
CA ASP A 239 30.05 -3.45 10.96
C ASP A 239 31.48 -3.64 10.44
N GLY A 240 31.73 -4.78 9.78
CA GLY A 240 33.09 -5.29 9.54
C GLY A 240 33.62 -5.98 10.79
N ASP A 241 34.91 -5.82 11.10
CA ASP A 241 35.53 -6.44 12.29
C ASP A 241 36.48 -5.49 13.04
N SER A 242 36.61 -4.24 12.61
CA SER A 242 37.60 -3.30 13.15
C SER A 242 37.02 -2.43 14.26
N ILE A 243 37.78 -2.29 15.34
CA ILE A 243 37.54 -1.33 16.43
C ILE A 243 38.65 -0.28 16.44
N GLN A 244 38.36 0.87 17.05
CA GLN A 244 39.35 1.94 17.18
C GLN A 244 39.42 2.46 18.62
N TYR A 245 40.64 2.55 19.14
CA TYR A 245 40.92 3.22 20.40
C TYR A 245 41.28 4.68 20.16
N THR A 246 40.81 5.54 21.05
CA THR A 246 41.04 6.99 21.02
C THR A 246 41.19 7.52 22.44
N THR A 247 41.95 8.59 22.61
CA THR A 247 42.08 9.26 23.92
C THR A 247 42.46 10.71 23.71
N ALA A 248 42.04 11.59 24.63
CA ALA A 248 42.50 12.97 24.71
C ALA A 248 43.74 13.12 25.61
N SER A 249 44.19 12.03 26.23
CA SER A 249 45.35 11.99 27.11
C SER A 249 46.64 12.35 26.38
N THR A 250 47.45 13.20 27.00
CA THR A 250 48.82 13.48 26.54
C THR A 250 49.82 12.40 26.99
N LEU A 251 49.48 11.59 27.99
CA LEU A 251 50.30 10.48 28.46
C LEU A 251 50.07 9.21 27.63
N MET A 252 48.81 8.94 27.24
CA MET A 252 48.43 7.73 26.51
C MET A 252 48.35 7.93 24.97
N THR A 253 49.21 8.79 24.40
CA THR A 253 49.14 9.18 22.97
C THR A 253 49.24 8.01 22.00
N ALA A 254 49.99 6.96 22.33
CA ALA A 254 50.12 5.75 21.51
C ALA A 254 48.80 4.98 21.33
N VAL A 255 47.82 5.17 22.22
CA VAL A 255 46.49 4.58 22.09
C VAL A 255 45.63 5.34 21.08
N ASN A 256 45.91 6.63 20.86
CA ASN A 256 45.05 7.47 20.05
C ASN A 256 45.11 7.09 18.57
N GLY A 257 43.99 6.62 18.02
CA GLY A 257 43.87 6.18 16.64
C GLY A 257 44.26 4.73 16.40
N LYS A 258 44.68 3.98 17.44
CA LYS A 258 45.01 2.55 17.33
C LYS A 258 43.80 1.78 16.83
N LYS A 259 44.00 0.97 15.79
CA LYS A 259 42.96 0.08 15.24
C LYS A 259 43.30 -1.35 15.60
N ASP A 260 42.27 -2.08 15.95
CA ASP A 260 42.35 -3.50 16.26
C ASP A 260 41.18 -4.25 15.62
N THR A 261 41.23 -5.58 15.68
CA THR A 261 40.19 -6.46 15.15
C THR A 261 39.58 -7.28 16.27
N VAL A 262 38.26 -7.47 16.24
CA VAL A 262 37.55 -8.36 17.17
C VAL A 262 38.15 -9.76 17.12
N THR A 263 38.40 -10.35 18.29
CA THR A 263 39.04 -11.68 18.38
C THR A 263 38.02 -12.83 18.45
N GLU A 264 36.83 -12.58 19.00
CA GLU A 264 35.70 -13.52 18.97
C GLU A 264 34.39 -12.76 18.76
N ASN A 265 33.51 -13.26 17.88
CA ASN A 265 32.17 -12.74 17.66
C ASN A 265 31.18 -13.91 17.59
N THR A 266 30.47 -14.17 18.68
CA THR A 266 29.54 -15.30 18.80
C THR A 266 28.13 -14.80 19.07
N ALA A 267 27.13 -15.38 18.41
CA ALA A 267 25.73 -15.04 18.63
C ALA A 267 24.91 -16.25 19.10
N THR A 268 24.06 -16.02 20.09
CA THR A 268 23.04 -16.94 20.59
C THR A 268 21.65 -16.38 20.26
N ALA A 269 20.59 -17.09 20.64
CA ALA A 269 19.23 -16.59 20.47
C ALA A 269 18.91 -15.34 21.31
N THR A 270 19.65 -15.09 22.40
CA THR A 270 19.35 -14.02 23.36
C THR A 270 20.38 -12.90 23.37
N GLU A 271 21.63 -13.19 22.98
CA GLU A 271 22.72 -12.20 23.01
C GLU A 271 23.79 -12.49 21.96
N ARG A 272 24.49 -11.43 21.56
CA ARG A 272 25.76 -11.47 20.85
C ARG A 272 26.88 -11.07 21.81
N ARG A 273 27.95 -11.86 21.80
CA ARG A 273 29.17 -11.64 22.58
C ARG A 273 30.33 -11.32 21.64
N LEU A 274 30.97 -10.18 21.90
CA LEU A 274 32.23 -9.79 21.29
C LEU A 274 33.37 -9.88 22.30
N LYS A 275 34.50 -10.43 21.89
CA LYS A 275 35.78 -10.36 22.59
C LYS A 275 36.70 -9.42 21.83
N LEU A 276 37.09 -8.33 22.49
CA LEU A 276 37.88 -7.25 21.94
C LEU A 276 39.28 -7.30 22.56
N PRO A 277 40.35 -7.12 21.76
CA PRO A 277 41.69 -6.98 22.30
C PRO A 277 41.77 -5.75 23.20
N PHE A 278 42.80 -5.66 24.05
CA PHE A 278 43.01 -4.51 24.92
C PHE A 278 44.37 -3.86 24.59
N PRO A 279 44.54 -2.53 24.69
CA PRO A 279 45.79 -1.85 24.35
C PRO A 279 46.87 -2.02 25.44
N VAL A 280 47.19 -3.28 25.77
CA VAL A 280 48.10 -3.68 26.85
C VAL A 280 49.50 -3.11 26.65
N SER A 281 50.04 -3.20 25.42
CA SER A 281 51.38 -2.71 25.08
C SER A 281 51.50 -1.20 25.34
N GLU A 282 50.48 -0.43 25.00
CA GLU A 282 50.50 1.02 25.17
C GLU A 282 50.40 1.41 26.65
N TYR A 283 49.55 0.74 27.42
CA TYR A 283 49.49 0.93 28.88
C TYR A 283 50.81 0.57 29.57
N ASN A 284 51.51 -0.46 29.09
CA ASN A 284 52.77 -0.89 29.68
C ASN A 284 53.96 -0.04 29.25
N HIS A 285 53.90 0.58 28.07
CA HIS A 285 54.96 1.47 27.58
C HIS A 285 54.93 2.85 28.24
N GLU A 286 53.78 3.30 28.75
CA GLU A 286 53.65 4.58 29.47
C GLU A 286 54.23 4.45 30.89
N THR A 287 55.35 5.13 31.16
CA THR A 287 56.16 4.91 32.38
C THR A 287 55.81 5.81 33.58
N VAL A 288 54.99 6.84 33.42
CA VAL A 288 54.68 7.82 34.48
C VAL A 288 53.62 7.26 35.42
N ARG A 289 52.48 6.79 34.89
CA ARG A 289 51.38 6.23 35.70
C ARG A 289 50.72 5.01 35.08
N ARG A 290 51.26 4.47 34.00
CA ARG A 290 50.70 3.36 33.22
C ARG A 290 49.22 3.58 32.92
N GLY A 291 48.87 4.80 32.48
CA GLY A 291 47.52 5.24 32.13
C GLY A 291 46.52 5.35 33.29
N VAL A 292 46.97 5.36 34.55
CA VAL A 292 46.06 5.53 35.70
C VAL A 292 45.48 6.95 35.74
N GLY A 293 44.16 7.05 35.76
CA GLY A 293 43.38 8.29 35.75
C GLY A 293 43.00 8.77 34.35
N GLU A 294 43.51 8.14 33.30
CA GLU A 294 43.27 8.54 31.91
C GLU A 294 42.01 7.87 31.32
N ASP A 295 41.26 8.62 30.53
CA ASP A 295 40.09 8.12 29.82
C ASP A 295 40.46 7.63 28.41
N ILE A 296 40.12 6.38 28.12
CA ILE A 296 40.31 5.73 26.83
C ILE A 296 38.96 5.31 26.25
N TYR A 297 38.75 5.60 24.97
CA TYR A 297 37.50 5.33 24.28
C TYR A 297 37.70 4.24 23.23
N CYS A 298 37.06 3.08 23.42
CA CYS A 298 36.96 2.03 22.41
C CYS A 298 35.70 2.24 21.56
N ARG A 299 35.87 2.49 20.28
CA ARG A 299 34.80 2.74 19.31
C ARG A 299 34.52 1.47 18.51
N ILE A 300 33.29 1.00 18.58
CA ILE A 300 32.81 -0.25 17.96
C ILE A 300 31.69 0.12 16.99
N PRO A 301 31.96 0.17 15.67
CA PRO A 301 30.92 0.44 14.69
C PRO A 301 29.95 -0.75 14.64
N VAL A 302 28.65 -0.48 14.77
CA VAL A 302 27.62 -1.52 14.78
C VAL A 302 26.55 -1.29 13.73
N VAL A 303 26.00 -2.41 13.26
CA VAL A 303 24.85 -2.46 12.35
C VAL A 303 23.72 -3.25 12.99
N TYR A 304 22.53 -2.65 12.99
CA TYR A 304 21.27 -3.26 13.40
C TYR A 304 20.60 -3.95 12.21
N THR A 305 20.17 -5.20 12.42
CA THR A 305 19.37 -5.97 11.47
C THR A 305 17.95 -6.15 12.02
N PRO A 306 16.96 -5.35 11.57
CA PRO A 306 15.58 -5.47 12.04
C PRO A 306 15.01 -6.87 11.75
N ASN A 307 14.27 -7.43 12.71
CA ASN A 307 13.61 -8.73 12.57
C ASN A 307 12.08 -8.62 12.39
N GLY A 308 11.58 -7.41 12.11
CA GLY A 308 10.14 -7.15 11.96
C GLY A 308 9.40 -7.13 13.29
N GLN A 309 8.10 -7.47 13.27
CA GLN A 309 7.21 -7.28 14.43
C GLN A 309 7.55 -8.15 15.66
N THR A 310 8.47 -9.12 15.53
CA THR A 310 8.89 -9.98 16.65
C THR A 310 9.54 -9.22 17.80
N ARG A 311 10.04 -7.99 17.56
CA ARG A 311 10.64 -7.13 18.59
C ARG A 311 9.65 -6.32 19.40
N ALA A 312 8.39 -6.20 18.96
CA ALA A 312 7.36 -5.41 19.63
C ALA A 312 7.23 -5.68 21.15
N PRO A 313 7.32 -6.96 21.63
CA PRO A 313 7.26 -7.27 23.06
C PRO A 313 8.53 -6.92 23.86
N ASN A 314 9.70 -6.83 23.21
CA ASN A 314 10.99 -6.58 23.84
C ASN A 314 11.76 -5.45 23.12
N PRO A 315 11.24 -4.20 23.15
CA PRO A 315 11.79 -3.08 22.38
C PRO A 315 12.98 -2.39 23.05
N VAL A 316 13.17 -2.63 24.35
CA VAL A 316 14.32 -2.13 25.12
C VAL A 316 15.21 -3.31 25.45
N ASP A 317 16.50 -3.12 25.20
CA ASP A 317 17.53 -4.10 25.44
C ASP A 317 18.76 -3.41 26.06
N SER A 318 19.87 -4.11 26.25
CA SER A 318 21.07 -3.48 26.80
C SER A 318 22.36 -3.93 26.15
N VAL A 319 23.30 -3.00 26.06
CA VAL A 319 24.71 -3.28 25.78
C VAL A 319 25.45 -3.29 27.12
N GLN A 320 26.24 -4.33 27.35
CA GLN A 320 27.07 -4.47 28.53
C GLN A 320 28.53 -4.58 28.11
N ALA A 321 29.42 -3.91 28.84
CA ALA A 321 30.86 -3.99 28.67
C ALA A 321 31.52 -4.50 29.95
N ARG A 322 32.51 -5.38 29.83
CA ARG A 322 33.25 -5.97 30.96
C ARG A 322 34.71 -6.09 30.61
N ILE A 323 35.58 -5.74 31.55
CA ILE A 323 37.02 -5.97 31.37
C ILE A 323 37.39 -7.24 32.13
N TRP A 324 37.95 -8.20 31.41
CA TRP A 324 38.39 -9.48 31.95
C TRP A 324 39.90 -9.48 32.13
N SER A 325 40.33 -9.88 33.31
CA SER A 325 41.73 -10.15 33.63
C SER A 325 41.83 -11.39 34.49
N GLU A 326 42.93 -12.12 34.39
CA GLU A 326 43.16 -13.29 35.23
C GLU A 326 43.76 -12.85 36.56
N LEU A 327 43.23 -13.32 37.68
CA LEU A 327 43.82 -13.13 39.01
C LEU A 327 44.61 -14.37 39.42
N GLN A 328 45.79 -14.15 39.98
CA GLN A 328 46.58 -15.22 40.58
C GLN A 328 46.54 -15.07 42.09
N PHE A 329 46.09 -16.12 42.77
CA PHE A 329 46.07 -16.20 44.22
C PHE A 329 47.14 -17.19 44.68
N GLY A 330 48.25 -16.69 45.24
CA GLY A 330 49.38 -17.54 45.63
C GLY A 330 49.87 -18.43 44.48
N GLY A 331 50.03 -19.73 44.74
CA GLY A 331 50.42 -20.74 43.75
C GLY A 331 49.26 -21.34 42.93
N CYS A 332 48.06 -20.74 42.98
CA CYS A 332 46.89 -21.27 42.28
C CYS A 332 46.90 -20.94 40.79
N PRO A 333 46.22 -21.76 39.96
CA PRO A 333 45.95 -21.40 38.56
C PRO A 333 45.25 -20.04 38.45
N PRO A 334 45.55 -19.24 37.42
CA PRO A 334 44.88 -17.95 37.22
C PRO A 334 43.36 -18.11 37.05
N VAL A 335 42.59 -17.21 37.66
CA VAL A 335 41.11 -17.21 37.63
C VAL A 335 40.60 -15.98 36.88
N PRO A 336 39.83 -16.16 35.78
CA PRO A 336 39.21 -15.05 35.06
C PRO A 336 38.27 -14.22 35.97
N THR A 337 38.53 -12.93 36.08
CA THR A 337 37.81 -12.01 36.96
C THR A 337 37.45 -10.72 36.22
N ILE A 338 36.28 -10.14 36.53
CA ILE A 338 35.83 -8.89 35.94
C ILE A 338 36.37 -7.72 36.76
N PHE A 339 37.07 -6.79 36.13
CA PHE A 339 37.69 -5.63 36.79
C PHE A 339 36.86 -4.35 36.70
N GLY A 340 35.91 -4.29 35.76
CA GLY A 340 34.95 -3.20 35.58
C GLY A 340 33.75 -3.69 34.78
N LYS A 341 32.57 -3.09 35.01
CA LYS A 341 31.33 -3.43 34.28
C LYS A 341 30.52 -2.16 33.98
N GLY A 342 30.16 -2.00 32.72
CA GLY A 342 29.24 -0.98 32.24
C GLY A 342 27.98 -1.62 31.66
N LYS A 343 26.84 -0.95 31.78
CA LYS A 343 25.58 -1.32 31.13
C LYS A 343 24.89 -0.05 30.66
N ARG A 344 24.33 -0.09 29.44
CA ARG A 344 23.48 0.97 28.91
C ARG A 344 22.31 0.34 28.16
N ASP A 345 21.11 0.84 28.41
CA ASP A 345 19.93 0.40 27.69
C ASP A 345 19.90 1.05 26.29
N ILE A 346 19.40 0.31 25.33
CA ILE A 346 19.24 0.71 23.93
C ILE A 346 17.84 0.36 23.46
N ALA A 347 17.32 1.11 22.51
CA ALA A 347 15.99 0.90 21.98
C ALA A 347 16.03 0.43 20.52
N LEU A 348 15.41 -0.70 20.25
CA LEU A 348 15.31 -1.31 18.93
C LEU A 348 13.86 -1.21 18.47
N PHE A 349 13.63 -0.42 17.43
CA PHE A 349 12.29 -0.12 16.91
C PHE A 349 11.98 -0.91 15.65
N THR A 350 10.68 -1.05 15.41
CA THR A 350 10.16 -1.62 14.18
C THR A 350 8.97 -0.77 13.71
N ALA A 351 9.04 -0.33 12.46
CA ALA A 351 7.93 0.29 11.77
C ALA A 351 6.88 -0.77 11.41
N VAL A 352 5.59 -0.43 11.49
CA VAL A 352 4.52 -1.36 11.07
C VAL A 352 4.65 -1.76 9.59
N ALA A 353 5.19 -0.88 8.75
CA ALA A 353 5.49 -1.12 7.35
C ALA A 353 6.67 -0.26 6.89
N TYR A 354 7.57 -0.81 6.07
CA TYR A 354 8.75 -0.10 5.58
C TYR A 354 9.12 -0.49 4.13
N PRO A 355 9.16 0.47 3.18
CA PRO A 355 8.61 1.81 3.31
C PRO A 355 7.08 1.77 3.45
N HIS A 356 6.51 2.66 4.26
CA HIS A 356 5.05 2.75 4.39
C HIS A 356 4.46 3.46 3.18
N ILE A 357 3.38 2.93 2.60
CA ILE A 357 2.67 3.61 1.49
C ILE A 357 1.44 4.33 2.04
N ALA A 358 1.41 5.65 1.91
CA ALA A 358 0.29 6.50 2.31
C ALA A 358 -0.41 7.05 1.07
N TRP A 359 -1.74 6.92 0.99
CA TRP A 359 -2.51 7.34 -0.18
C TRP A 359 -3.03 8.76 -0.01
N ILE A 360 -2.91 9.60 -1.04
CA ILE A 360 -3.52 10.92 -1.05
C ILE A 360 -5.04 10.78 -0.89
N GLY A 361 -5.61 11.48 0.08
CA GLY A 361 -7.05 11.49 0.37
C GLY A 361 -7.54 10.35 1.27
N ASP A 362 -6.74 9.31 1.52
CA ASP A 362 -7.08 8.24 2.45
C ASP A 362 -6.43 8.47 3.83
N THR A 363 -7.02 7.87 4.85
CA THR A 363 -6.43 7.79 6.19
C THR A 363 -5.19 6.90 6.19
N ALA A 364 -4.02 7.50 6.43
CA ALA A 364 -2.76 6.81 6.68
C ALA A 364 -2.51 6.64 8.17
N ARG A 365 -1.93 5.49 8.54
CA ARG A 365 -1.60 5.11 9.92
C ARG A 365 -0.09 4.87 10.02
N PHE A 366 0.63 5.86 10.51
CA PHE A 366 2.06 5.76 10.79
C PHE A 366 2.25 5.22 12.21
N GLU A 367 2.88 4.06 12.35
CA GLU A 367 2.95 3.37 13.64
C GLU A 367 4.35 2.78 13.87
N ILE A 368 4.83 2.97 15.10
CA ILE A 368 5.93 2.19 15.68
C ILE A 368 5.31 1.10 16.55
N THR A 369 5.65 -0.17 16.30
CA THR A 369 4.99 -1.30 16.96
C THR A 369 5.52 -1.61 18.36
N SER A 370 6.52 -0.87 18.85
CA SER A 370 7.14 -1.09 20.16
C SER A 370 6.14 -0.85 21.30
N HIS A 371 6.02 -1.81 22.22
CA HIS A 371 5.13 -1.69 23.38
C HIS A 371 5.52 -0.52 24.29
N GLY A 372 4.52 0.26 24.73
CA GLY A 372 4.74 1.43 25.58
C GLY A 372 5.54 2.53 24.89
N PHE A 373 5.56 2.53 23.54
CA PHE A 373 6.16 3.61 22.78
C PHE A 373 5.36 4.89 22.94
N ASP A 374 6.04 5.87 23.49
CA ASP A 374 5.71 7.28 23.43
C ASP A 374 6.73 7.97 22.52
N GLY A 375 6.43 9.16 22.02
CA GLY A 375 7.40 9.89 21.22
C GLY A 375 6.78 11.03 20.47
N GLU A 376 7.63 11.83 19.86
CA GLU A 376 7.19 12.96 19.05
C GLU A 376 7.50 12.68 17.58
N TRP A 377 6.50 12.85 16.71
CA TRP A 377 6.66 12.76 15.27
C TRP A 377 6.94 14.14 14.68
N PHE A 378 7.74 14.18 13.63
CA PHE A 378 8.17 15.40 12.95
C PHE A 378 8.15 15.21 11.43
N LYS A 379 7.91 16.30 10.71
CA LYS A 379 8.00 16.34 9.24
C LYS A 379 9.38 16.75 8.73
N THR A 380 10.27 17.20 9.61
CA THR A 380 11.61 17.68 9.27
C THR A 380 12.67 16.95 10.10
N LYS A 381 13.89 16.84 9.56
CA LYS A 381 15.01 16.18 10.25
C LYS A 381 15.56 16.98 11.43
N THR A 382 15.49 18.32 11.36
CA THR A 382 15.99 19.25 12.38
C THR A 382 15.08 20.46 12.47
N GLY A 383 14.89 21.02 13.69
CA GLY A 383 14.04 22.19 13.91
C GLY A 383 12.53 21.94 13.68
N GLY A 384 11.68 22.94 13.94
CA GLY A 384 10.22 22.79 13.82
C GLY A 384 9.58 22.04 15.01
N SER A 385 8.28 22.28 15.22
CA SER A 385 7.49 21.66 16.29
C SER A 385 7.11 20.22 15.98
N ALA A 386 6.80 19.46 17.03
CA ALA A 386 6.20 18.13 16.88
C ALA A 386 4.90 18.24 16.08
N ALA A 387 4.74 17.36 15.09
CA ALA A 387 3.51 17.22 14.31
C ALA A 387 2.44 16.50 15.14
N THR A 388 2.84 15.52 15.94
CA THR A 388 1.99 14.85 16.92
C THR A 388 2.86 14.12 17.94
N THR A 389 2.29 13.81 19.09
CA THR A 389 2.88 12.90 20.09
C THR A 389 2.17 11.55 20.13
N ALA A 390 1.17 11.34 19.26
CA ALA A 390 0.39 10.11 19.22
C ALA A 390 1.13 8.99 18.46
N ASN A 391 1.02 7.77 18.98
CA ASN A 391 1.34 6.55 18.27
C ASN A 391 0.14 5.58 18.37
N PRO A 392 -0.50 5.19 17.26
CA PRO A 392 -0.16 5.57 15.89
C PRO A 392 -0.48 7.05 15.57
N TRP A 393 0.33 7.66 14.71
CA TRP A 393 -0.02 8.92 14.08
C TRP A 393 -0.99 8.67 12.93
N ILE A 394 -2.25 9.09 13.11
CA ILE A 394 -3.27 9.08 12.07
C ILE A 394 -3.25 10.41 11.32
N ASN A 395 -3.14 10.35 9.99
CA ASN A 395 -3.09 11.53 9.13
C ASN A 395 -3.72 11.22 7.77
N ILE A 396 -4.34 12.21 7.14
CA ILE A 396 -4.85 12.12 5.77
C ILE A 396 -3.94 13.01 4.91
N PRO A 397 -3.03 12.46 4.10
CA PRO A 397 -2.20 13.25 3.18
C PRO A 397 -3.09 13.90 2.12
N LEU A 398 -3.11 15.24 2.07
CA LEU A 398 -3.91 16.01 1.09
C LEU A 398 -3.03 16.77 0.08
N ASP A 399 -1.76 17.00 0.42
CA ASP A 399 -0.86 17.79 -0.42
C ASP A 399 -0.27 16.93 -1.55
N THR A 400 -0.79 17.15 -2.76
CA THR A 400 -0.33 16.48 -3.98
C THR A 400 1.11 16.87 -4.37
N GLY A 401 1.66 17.96 -3.84
CA GLY A 401 3.07 18.34 -4.03
C GLY A 401 4.06 17.46 -3.27
N LEU A 402 3.59 16.67 -2.30
CA LEU A 402 4.41 15.73 -1.52
C LEU A 402 4.39 14.30 -2.08
N VAL A 403 3.76 14.09 -3.24
CA VAL A 403 3.71 12.79 -3.92
C VAL A 403 5.12 12.32 -4.27
N GLY A 404 5.41 11.06 -3.96
CA GLY A 404 6.73 10.45 -4.08
C GLY A 404 7.27 9.94 -2.75
N ASP A 405 8.58 9.72 -2.71
CA ASP A 405 9.27 9.25 -1.51
C ASP A 405 9.57 10.44 -0.58
N THR A 406 9.17 10.32 0.68
CA THR A 406 9.40 11.29 1.74
C THR A 406 9.80 10.60 3.03
N VAL A 407 10.27 11.38 3.99
CA VAL A 407 10.75 10.88 5.27
C VAL A 407 10.05 11.64 6.39
N LEU A 408 9.29 10.91 7.20
CA LEU A 408 8.86 11.38 8.50
C LEU A 408 9.94 11.05 9.52
N TYR A 409 9.94 11.74 10.64
CA TYR A 409 10.91 11.47 11.69
C TYR A 409 10.22 11.32 13.03
N PHE A 410 10.86 10.61 13.97
CA PHE A 410 10.39 10.56 15.34
C PHE A 410 11.54 10.57 16.35
N THR A 411 11.28 11.10 17.55
CA THR A 411 12.13 10.93 18.72
C THR A 411 11.49 9.89 19.65
N PRO A 412 12.22 8.82 20.03
CA PRO A 412 11.63 7.74 20.79
C PRO A 412 11.61 7.98 22.31
N SER A 413 10.52 7.56 22.94
CA SER A 413 10.38 7.37 24.39
C SER A 413 9.71 6.02 24.66
N ILE A 414 10.14 5.28 25.68
CA ILE A 414 9.48 4.02 26.07
C ILE A 414 9.19 4.09 27.56
N ASN A 415 7.91 3.93 27.93
CA ASN A 415 7.44 4.04 29.31
C ASN A 415 7.95 5.33 29.99
N GLY A 416 7.86 6.47 29.30
CA GLY A 416 8.35 7.77 29.77
C GLY A 416 9.88 7.98 29.76
N THR A 417 10.68 6.99 29.36
CA THR A 417 12.14 7.12 29.24
C THR A 417 12.52 7.51 27.82
N SER A 418 13.13 8.68 27.64
CA SER A 418 13.63 9.12 26.33
C SER A 418 14.91 8.35 25.94
N PHE A 419 14.90 7.80 24.73
CA PHE A 419 16.09 7.23 24.08
C PHE A 419 16.63 8.26 23.09
N GLY A 420 17.09 9.37 23.65
CA GLY A 420 17.73 10.46 22.92
C GLY A 420 16.81 11.43 22.18
N SER A 421 17.42 12.50 21.70
CA SER A 421 16.76 13.65 21.05
C SER A 421 16.90 13.64 19.52
N ILE A 422 17.56 12.63 18.96
CA ILE A 422 17.77 12.49 17.53
C ILE A 422 16.48 12.00 16.87
N ARG A 423 16.22 12.58 15.70
CA ARG A 423 15.07 12.27 14.86
C ARG A 423 15.37 11.08 13.96
N LEU A 424 14.86 9.92 14.33
CA LEU A 424 14.97 8.67 13.57
C LEU A 424 14.06 8.73 12.34
N PRO A 425 14.54 8.34 11.14
CA PRO A 425 13.78 8.42 9.91
C PRO A 425 12.79 7.25 9.75
N TYR A 426 11.58 7.57 9.33
CA TYR A 426 10.51 6.65 8.96
C TYR A 426 10.16 6.92 7.48
N LEU A 427 10.49 5.97 6.60
CA LEU A 427 10.29 6.15 5.16
C LEU A 427 8.80 6.01 4.80
N VAL A 428 8.31 6.98 4.05
CA VAL A 428 6.93 7.03 3.55
C VAL A 428 6.95 7.27 2.05
N ARG A 429 6.18 6.49 1.31
CA ARG A 429 5.85 6.75 -0.09
C ARG A 429 4.44 7.30 -0.15
N ILE A 430 4.29 8.58 -0.46
CA ILE A 430 2.98 9.21 -0.67
C ILE A 430 2.58 8.94 -2.13
N TRP A 431 1.45 8.27 -2.33
CA TRP A 431 1.04 7.79 -3.65
C TRP A 431 -0.39 8.20 -3.99
N LEU A 432 -0.69 8.26 -5.29
CA LEU A 432 -2.02 8.58 -5.81
C LEU A 432 -2.59 7.35 -6.52
N ARG A 433 -3.74 6.85 -6.05
CA ARG A 433 -4.42 5.70 -6.65
C ARG A 433 -4.83 6.00 -8.10
N PRO A 434 -4.85 4.98 -8.98
CA PRO A 434 -5.39 5.15 -10.30
C PRO A 434 -6.89 5.49 -10.24
N TRP A 435 -7.34 6.36 -11.14
CA TRP A 435 -8.76 6.68 -11.36
C TRP A 435 -8.99 7.14 -12.81
N PHE A 436 -10.21 7.05 -13.33
CA PHE A 436 -10.51 7.49 -14.70
C PHE A 436 -10.90 8.97 -14.76
N ILE A 437 -10.03 9.79 -15.36
CA ILE A 437 -10.33 11.18 -15.76
C ILE A 437 -11.36 11.17 -16.91
N ARG A 438 -11.17 10.25 -17.86
CA ARG A 438 -12.10 9.98 -18.97
C ARG A 438 -12.29 8.48 -19.08
N ASN A 439 -13.51 8.02 -18.83
CA ASN A 439 -13.89 6.62 -19.00
C ASN A 439 -14.38 6.34 -20.43
N LEU A 440 -14.47 5.06 -20.80
CA LEU A 440 -15.04 4.63 -22.07
C LEU A 440 -16.58 4.78 -22.06
N PRO A 441 -17.20 5.07 -23.22
CA PRO A 441 -18.65 4.98 -23.34
C PRO A 441 -19.11 3.52 -23.28
N ARG A 442 -20.36 3.26 -22.90
CA ARG A 442 -20.93 1.89 -22.94
C ARG A 442 -21.22 1.39 -24.37
N PHE A 443 -21.42 2.31 -25.31
CA PHE A 443 -21.77 2.02 -26.70
C PHE A 443 -21.02 2.96 -27.64
N ALA A 444 -20.45 2.40 -28.71
CA ALA A 444 -19.82 3.17 -29.79
C ALA A 444 -20.21 2.57 -31.15
N TYR A 445 -20.74 3.41 -32.04
CA TYR A 445 -21.06 3.04 -33.42
C TYR A 445 -20.29 3.93 -34.37
N PHE A 446 -19.39 3.35 -35.15
CA PHE A 446 -18.50 4.09 -36.04
C PHE A 446 -18.95 4.00 -37.49
N CYS A 447 -18.90 5.13 -38.21
CA CYS A 447 -19.32 5.22 -39.61
C CYS A 447 -18.21 4.90 -40.61
N GLU A 448 -16.97 4.80 -40.12
CA GLU A 448 -15.78 4.46 -40.86
C GLU A 448 -15.00 3.38 -40.10
N GLU A 449 -14.22 2.59 -40.84
CA GLU A 449 -13.32 1.59 -40.29
C GLU A 449 -11.90 1.90 -40.81
N PRO A 450 -10.88 2.07 -39.93
CA PRO A 450 -10.90 1.99 -38.47
C PRO A 450 -11.30 3.32 -37.77
N ASP A 451 -11.64 3.25 -36.48
CA ASP A 451 -11.84 4.43 -35.59
C ASP A 451 -11.14 4.21 -34.24
N THR A 452 -11.14 5.19 -33.33
CA THR A 452 -10.32 5.20 -32.11
C THR A 452 -11.16 5.35 -30.84
N LEU A 453 -10.95 4.44 -29.89
CA LEU A 453 -11.39 4.60 -28.50
C LEU A 453 -10.37 5.40 -27.71
N HIS A 454 -10.85 6.24 -26.80
CA HIS A 454 -10.02 7.10 -25.97
C HIS A 454 -10.36 6.90 -24.49
N VAL A 455 -9.33 6.68 -23.69
CA VAL A 455 -9.40 6.65 -22.23
C VAL A 455 -8.40 7.65 -21.65
N LYS A 456 -8.62 8.11 -20.43
CA LYS A 456 -7.58 8.83 -19.69
C LYS A 456 -7.70 8.47 -18.22
N ALA A 457 -6.62 7.97 -17.64
CA ALA A 457 -6.53 7.74 -16.20
C ALA A 457 -5.60 8.78 -15.56
N GLY A 458 -5.93 9.17 -14.33
CA GLY A 458 -5.03 9.86 -13.41
C GLY A 458 -4.44 8.85 -12.42
N GLY A 459 -3.46 9.28 -11.64
CA GLY A 459 -2.71 8.43 -10.71
C GLY A 459 -1.21 8.53 -10.94
N MET A 460 -0.43 7.86 -10.11
CA MET A 460 1.03 7.81 -10.19
C MET A 460 1.52 6.53 -10.86
N ASP A 461 2.41 6.67 -11.85
CA ASP A 461 3.02 5.57 -12.63
C ASP A 461 1.99 4.52 -13.11
N VAL A 462 0.91 5.03 -13.72
CA VAL A 462 -0.18 4.20 -14.24
C VAL A 462 0.19 3.56 -15.58
N ARG A 463 -0.23 2.31 -15.77
CA ARG A 463 -0.03 1.52 -16.98
C ARG A 463 -1.36 0.96 -17.47
N TYR A 464 -1.56 1.00 -18.78
CA TYR A 464 -2.78 0.51 -19.43
C TYR A 464 -2.56 -0.88 -20.03
N GLN A 465 -3.63 -1.66 -20.09
CA GLN A 465 -3.72 -2.87 -20.90
C GLN A 465 -5.14 -2.97 -21.44
N TRP A 466 -5.29 -2.93 -22.77
CA TRP A 466 -6.59 -3.08 -23.41
C TRP A 466 -6.99 -4.54 -23.56
N PHE A 467 -8.30 -4.78 -23.56
CA PHE A 467 -8.92 -6.08 -23.70
C PHE A 467 -10.03 -6.01 -24.74
N LYS A 468 -10.17 -7.08 -25.51
CA LYS A 468 -11.29 -7.34 -26.42
C LYS A 468 -11.94 -8.67 -26.02
N ASP A 469 -13.24 -8.64 -25.78
CA ASP A 469 -14.05 -9.82 -25.42
C ASP A 469 -13.44 -10.64 -24.26
N GLY A 470 -12.85 -9.93 -23.29
CA GLY A 470 -12.20 -10.52 -22.12
C GLY A 470 -10.73 -10.95 -22.32
N SER A 471 -10.22 -10.96 -23.56
CA SER A 471 -8.83 -11.31 -23.86
C SER A 471 -7.93 -10.08 -23.99
N PRO A 472 -6.71 -10.09 -23.43
CA PRO A 472 -5.80 -8.95 -23.55
C PRO A 472 -5.32 -8.77 -24.99
N ILE A 473 -5.30 -7.53 -25.46
CA ILE A 473 -4.74 -7.16 -26.77
C ILE A 473 -3.26 -6.89 -26.58
N VAL A 474 -2.41 -7.74 -27.15
CA VAL A 474 -0.94 -7.65 -26.98
C VAL A 474 -0.41 -6.32 -27.51
N GLY A 475 0.40 -5.63 -26.69
CA GLY A 475 1.02 -4.35 -27.03
C GLY A 475 0.11 -3.12 -26.93
N ALA A 476 -1.19 -3.30 -26.66
CA ALA A 476 -2.11 -2.20 -26.48
C ALA A 476 -2.00 -1.62 -25.05
N THR A 477 -1.09 -0.65 -24.89
CA THR A 477 -0.77 0.00 -23.60
C THR A 477 -0.94 1.52 -23.59
N ASP A 478 -1.44 2.09 -24.68
CA ASP A 478 -1.65 3.54 -24.81
C ASP A 478 -3.00 4.01 -24.25
N THR A 479 -3.18 5.32 -24.14
CA THR A 479 -4.47 5.96 -23.76
C THR A 479 -5.51 5.90 -24.88
N THR A 480 -5.14 5.41 -26.06
CA THR A 480 -5.99 5.26 -27.22
C THR A 480 -5.87 3.87 -27.80
N LEU A 481 -6.97 3.34 -28.33
CA LEU A 481 -6.99 2.08 -29.05
C LEU A 481 -7.70 2.27 -30.39
N VAL A 482 -6.98 2.03 -31.49
CA VAL A 482 -7.59 1.94 -32.81
C VAL A 482 -8.34 0.61 -32.90
N VAL A 483 -9.64 0.68 -33.14
CA VAL A 483 -10.53 -0.47 -33.30
C VAL A 483 -10.93 -0.62 -34.76
N ASN A 484 -10.90 -1.87 -35.23
CA ASN A 484 -11.21 -2.25 -36.62
C ASN A 484 -12.18 -3.43 -36.71
N GLN A 485 -12.67 -3.91 -35.57
CA GLN A 485 -13.59 -5.04 -35.50
C GLN A 485 -14.61 -4.81 -34.39
N PRO A 486 -15.88 -5.20 -34.60
CA PRO A 486 -16.87 -5.14 -33.54
C PRO A 486 -16.46 -6.06 -32.38
N GLY A 487 -16.91 -5.73 -31.18
CA GLY A 487 -16.57 -6.47 -29.95
C GLY A 487 -16.75 -5.62 -28.70
N ARG A 488 -16.50 -6.24 -27.55
CA ARG A 488 -16.58 -5.60 -26.24
C ARG A 488 -15.19 -5.20 -25.78
N TYR A 489 -14.93 -3.89 -25.72
CA TYR A 489 -13.62 -3.37 -25.38
C TYR A 489 -13.63 -2.75 -23.98
N HIS A 490 -12.59 -3.01 -23.21
CA HIS A 490 -12.33 -2.31 -21.96
C HIS A 490 -10.83 -2.21 -21.73
N VAL A 491 -10.42 -1.41 -20.76
CA VAL A 491 -9.02 -1.22 -20.40
C VAL A 491 -8.85 -1.39 -18.90
N MET A 492 -7.83 -2.17 -18.54
CA MET A 492 -7.33 -2.28 -17.18
C MET A 492 -6.25 -1.22 -16.98
N VAL A 493 -6.33 -0.50 -15.87
CA VAL A 493 -5.27 0.43 -15.43
C VAL A 493 -4.73 -0.06 -14.11
N ARG A 494 -3.41 -0.12 -14.00
CA ARG A 494 -2.71 -0.44 -12.76
C ARG A 494 -1.58 0.52 -12.48
N ASP A 495 -1.24 0.72 -11.21
CA ASP A 495 -0.01 1.42 -10.81
C ASP A 495 1.16 0.43 -10.61
N SER A 496 2.31 0.96 -10.18
CA SER A 496 3.56 0.19 -9.98
C SER A 496 3.86 -0.17 -8.52
N VAL A 497 2.99 0.17 -7.57
CA VAL A 497 3.19 -0.23 -6.17
C VAL A 497 3.04 -1.75 -6.01
N THR A 498 3.54 -2.31 -4.90
CA THR A 498 3.44 -3.75 -4.61
C THR A 498 2.70 -3.96 -3.30
N PRO A 499 1.52 -4.63 -3.32
CA PRO A 499 0.77 -5.08 -4.49
C PRO A 499 0.16 -3.90 -5.30
N PRO A 500 -0.01 -4.04 -6.63
CA PRO A 500 -0.54 -2.96 -7.47
C PRO A 500 -2.04 -2.76 -7.27
N ASN A 501 -2.50 -1.52 -7.34
CA ASN A 501 -3.93 -1.22 -7.45
C ASN A 501 -4.36 -1.41 -8.89
N ILE A 502 -5.53 -2.01 -9.09
CA ILE A 502 -6.08 -2.31 -10.40
C ILE A 502 -7.51 -1.75 -10.48
N ILE A 503 -7.79 -1.00 -11.53
CA ILE A 503 -9.14 -0.54 -11.88
C ILE A 503 -9.43 -0.90 -13.33
N TYR A 504 -10.73 -1.01 -13.65
CA TYR A 504 -11.21 -1.29 -15.00
C TYR A 504 -12.10 -0.16 -15.49
N SER A 505 -12.00 0.18 -16.77
CA SER A 505 -12.94 1.10 -17.41
C SER A 505 -14.35 0.49 -17.49
N ASP A 506 -15.32 1.31 -17.89
CA ASP A 506 -16.55 0.77 -18.46
C ASP A 506 -16.24 -0.07 -19.70
N THR A 507 -17.14 -1.00 -20.04
CA THR A 507 -17.03 -1.80 -21.26
C THR A 507 -17.79 -1.13 -22.40
N ALA A 508 -17.08 -0.83 -23.49
CA ALA A 508 -17.63 -0.28 -24.73
C ALA A 508 -18.02 -1.41 -25.69
N ASP A 509 -19.32 -1.50 -26.01
CA ASP A 509 -19.78 -2.35 -27.11
C ASP A 509 -19.61 -1.59 -28.44
N VAL A 510 -18.63 -2.04 -29.24
CA VAL A 510 -18.25 -1.40 -30.51
C VAL A 510 -18.94 -2.07 -31.69
N TYR A 511 -19.55 -1.24 -32.53
CA TYR A 511 -20.16 -1.61 -33.80
C TYR A 511 -19.68 -0.68 -34.91
N PHE A 512 -19.76 -1.17 -36.14
CA PHE A 512 -19.38 -0.42 -37.32
C PHE A 512 -20.52 -0.34 -38.32
N ARG A 513 -20.32 0.48 -39.35
CA ARG A 513 -21.29 0.80 -40.39
C ARG A 513 -21.80 -0.43 -41.14
N GLU A 514 -23.06 -0.80 -40.87
CA GLU A 514 -23.78 -1.82 -41.64
C GLU A 514 -24.78 -1.15 -42.60
N ARG A 515 -24.69 -1.43 -43.91
CA ARG A 515 -25.70 -0.95 -44.89
C ARG A 515 -26.96 -1.83 -44.78
N PRO A 516 -28.15 -1.25 -44.52
CA PRO A 516 -29.36 -2.05 -44.37
C PRO A 516 -29.81 -2.64 -45.72
N VAL A 517 -30.14 -3.94 -45.74
CA VAL A 517 -30.72 -4.64 -46.90
C VAL A 517 -32.02 -5.32 -46.47
N ILE A 518 -33.11 -5.08 -47.18
CA ILE A 518 -34.40 -5.73 -46.90
C ILE A 518 -34.38 -7.17 -47.44
N THR A 519 -34.57 -8.14 -46.55
CA THR A 519 -34.59 -9.59 -46.85
C THR A 519 -36.01 -10.16 -46.94
N LYS A 520 -36.99 -9.51 -46.29
CA LYS A 520 -38.41 -9.80 -46.46
C LYS A 520 -39.19 -8.50 -46.53
N ASP A 521 -39.76 -8.24 -47.69
CA ASP A 521 -40.42 -6.98 -47.99
C ASP A 521 -41.94 -7.00 -47.73
N LEU A 522 -42.56 -5.82 -47.62
CA LEU A 522 -43.99 -5.64 -47.32
C LEU A 522 -44.88 -6.12 -48.46
N ARG A 523 -45.86 -6.99 -48.19
CA ARG A 523 -46.84 -7.44 -49.21
C ARG A 523 -48.18 -6.75 -49.10
N ASP A 524 -48.92 -6.69 -50.21
CA ASP A 524 -50.32 -6.26 -50.18
C ASP A 524 -51.11 -7.14 -49.19
N LEU A 525 -51.94 -6.52 -48.37
CA LEU A 525 -52.75 -7.18 -47.34
C LEU A 525 -54.20 -6.75 -47.49
N ARG A 526 -55.11 -7.69 -47.23
CA ARG A 526 -56.55 -7.44 -47.14
C ARG A 526 -57.09 -8.14 -45.91
N ASP A 527 -57.72 -7.39 -45.01
CA ASP A 527 -58.37 -7.91 -43.81
C ASP A 527 -59.59 -7.04 -43.49
N CYS A 528 -60.77 -7.64 -43.49
CA CYS A 528 -62.02 -6.91 -43.32
C CYS A 528 -62.50 -6.84 -41.87
N ASP A 529 -61.86 -7.60 -40.97
CA ASP A 529 -62.38 -7.85 -39.63
C ASP A 529 -61.49 -7.25 -38.55
N LYS A 530 -60.21 -6.99 -38.86
CA LYS A 530 -59.28 -6.37 -37.93
C LYS A 530 -59.24 -4.85 -38.07
N ILE A 531 -59.37 -4.19 -36.92
CA ILE A 531 -59.17 -2.73 -36.81
C ILE A 531 -57.70 -2.35 -37.01
N TYR A 532 -56.75 -3.25 -36.71
CA TYR A 532 -55.32 -2.98 -36.85
C TYR A 532 -54.58 -4.11 -37.57
N LEU A 533 -53.71 -3.77 -38.53
CA LEU A 533 -52.84 -4.68 -39.23
C LEU A 533 -51.36 -4.34 -38.99
N PRO A 534 -50.55 -5.25 -38.41
CA PRO A 534 -49.14 -5.01 -38.22
C PRO A 534 -48.38 -5.14 -39.55
N LEU A 535 -47.63 -4.10 -39.89
CA LEU A 535 -46.71 -4.04 -41.02
C LEU A 535 -45.28 -4.08 -40.49
N ALA A 536 -44.45 -4.94 -41.07
CA ALA A 536 -43.03 -5.04 -40.73
C ALA A 536 -42.24 -5.59 -41.92
N VAL A 537 -41.01 -5.14 -42.06
CA VAL A 537 -40.01 -5.73 -42.97
C VAL A 537 -39.02 -6.56 -42.17
N ARG A 538 -38.34 -7.51 -42.81
CA ARG A 538 -37.09 -8.08 -42.27
C ARG A 538 -35.94 -7.50 -43.06
N HIS A 539 -34.88 -7.11 -42.37
CA HIS A 539 -33.68 -6.56 -42.98
C HIS A 539 -32.42 -7.07 -42.27
N THR A 540 -31.26 -6.82 -42.88
CA THR A 540 -29.94 -6.98 -42.26
C THR A 540 -29.56 -5.74 -41.46
N GLY A 541 -28.63 -5.93 -40.53
CA GLY A 541 -27.99 -4.89 -39.76
C GLY A 541 -28.70 -4.50 -38.47
N ARG A 542 -27.93 -3.92 -37.55
CA ARG A 542 -28.30 -3.65 -36.15
C ARG A 542 -28.55 -2.18 -35.89
N PHE A 543 -29.28 -1.88 -34.81
CA PHE A 543 -29.59 -0.51 -34.36
C PHE A 543 -30.23 0.38 -35.43
N MET A 544 -31.02 -0.24 -36.31
CA MET A 544 -31.69 0.47 -37.39
C MET A 544 -32.82 1.34 -36.85
N GLN A 545 -32.98 2.49 -37.49
CA GLN A 545 -34.06 3.45 -37.29
C GLN A 545 -35.09 3.31 -38.42
N TYR A 546 -36.34 3.61 -38.13
CA TYR A 546 -37.45 3.46 -39.07
C TYR A 546 -38.17 4.78 -39.26
N GLN A 547 -38.74 4.96 -40.44
CA GLN A 547 -39.75 5.99 -40.70
C GLN A 547 -40.80 5.39 -41.61
N TRP A 548 -42.05 5.32 -41.15
CA TRP A 548 -43.17 4.84 -41.95
C TRP A 548 -43.78 5.94 -42.79
N TYR A 549 -44.26 5.56 -43.96
CA TYR A 549 -44.90 6.44 -44.92
C TYR A 549 -46.27 5.88 -45.27
N ARG A 550 -47.26 6.77 -45.34
CA ARG A 550 -48.59 6.48 -45.88
C ARG A 550 -48.82 7.38 -47.07
N ASN A 551 -49.22 6.80 -48.21
CA ASN A 551 -49.53 7.53 -49.43
C ASN A 551 -48.41 8.51 -49.84
N GLY A 552 -47.16 8.09 -49.67
CA GLY A 552 -45.95 8.86 -49.97
C GLY A 552 -45.53 9.90 -48.95
N ARG A 553 -46.33 10.18 -47.91
CA ARG A 553 -46.03 11.15 -46.85
C ARG A 553 -45.54 10.43 -45.59
N PRO A 554 -44.53 10.98 -44.87
CA PRO A 554 -44.10 10.40 -43.60
C PRO A 554 -45.24 10.47 -42.59
N ILE A 555 -45.43 9.38 -41.84
CA ILE A 555 -46.37 9.33 -40.73
C ILE A 555 -45.63 9.87 -39.49
N PRO A 556 -46.03 11.01 -38.92
CA PRO A 556 -45.33 11.60 -37.79
C PRO A 556 -45.25 10.64 -36.60
N GLY A 557 -44.06 10.51 -35.99
CA GLY A 557 -43.81 9.65 -34.84
C GLY A 557 -43.72 8.15 -35.13
N ALA A 558 -44.06 7.69 -36.34
CA ALA A 558 -44.00 6.28 -36.71
C ALA A 558 -42.56 5.82 -36.98
N THR A 559 -41.82 5.56 -35.90
CA THR A 559 -40.38 5.23 -35.90
C THR A 559 -40.06 3.82 -35.39
N ASP A 560 -41.07 3.06 -35.01
CA ASP A 560 -40.94 1.68 -34.57
C ASP A 560 -40.69 0.71 -35.74
N SER A 561 -40.08 -0.44 -35.43
CA SER A 561 -39.84 -1.53 -36.40
C SER A 561 -41.11 -2.18 -36.95
N VAL A 562 -42.23 -2.01 -36.24
CA VAL A 562 -43.56 -2.49 -36.62
C VAL A 562 -44.52 -1.32 -36.58
N TYR A 563 -45.21 -1.07 -37.68
CA TYR A 563 -46.29 -0.09 -37.73
C TYR A 563 -47.65 -0.79 -37.76
N ARG A 564 -48.57 -0.34 -36.91
CA ARG A 564 -49.93 -0.86 -36.87
C ARG A 564 -50.81 0.02 -37.75
N ALA A 565 -50.98 -0.39 -39.01
CA ALA A 565 -51.93 0.27 -39.89
C ALA A 565 -53.34 0.15 -39.29
N SER A 566 -54.08 1.25 -39.26
CA SER A 566 -55.40 1.35 -38.63
C SER A 566 -56.50 1.42 -39.68
N ALA A 567 -57.60 0.70 -39.46
CA ALA A 567 -58.81 0.81 -40.25
C ALA A 567 -59.43 2.22 -40.16
N TYR A 568 -59.23 2.91 -39.03
CA TYR A 568 -59.69 4.31 -38.86
C TYR A 568 -59.01 5.27 -39.84
N ASP A 569 -57.78 4.97 -40.25
CA ASP A 569 -57.07 5.77 -41.25
C ASP A 569 -57.56 5.48 -42.68
N SER A 570 -58.41 4.46 -42.88
CA SER A 570 -58.84 3.90 -44.17
C SER A 570 -57.72 3.21 -44.97
N SER A 571 -58.13 2.39 -45.94
CA SER A 571 -57.23 1.66 -46.84
C SER A 571 -56.21 2.58 -47.55
N GLY A 572 -54.98 2.13 -47.78
CA GLY A 572 -53.95 2.99 -48.37
C GLY A 572 -52.60 2.30 -48.64
N PHE A 573 -51.68 3.05 -49.25
CA PHE A 573 -50.33 2.57 -49.56
C PHE A 573 -49.38 2.86 -48.41
N TYR A 574 -48.64 1.84 -47.97
CA TYR A 574 -47.64 1.93 -46.92
C TYR A 574 -46.27 1.50 -47.42
N ARG A 575 -45.22 2.13 -46.88
CA ARG A 575 -43.82 1.71 -47.02
C ARG A 575 -43.01 2.19 -45.82
N VAL A 576 -41.84 1.61 -45.60
CA VAL A 576 -40.91 2.01 -44.53
C VAL A 576 -39.53 2.31 -45.08
N LYS A 577 -38.91 3.38 -44.57
CA LYS A 577 -37.48 3.67 -44.72
C LYS A 577 -36.75 3.06 -43.54
N VAL A 578 -35.79 2.18 -43.80
CA VAL A 578 -34.89 1.61 -42.78
C VAL A 578 -33.54 2.31 -42.93
N MET A 579 -32.98 2.84 -41.84
CA MET A 579 -31.77 3.66 -41.85
C MET A 579 -30.82 3.27 -40.73
N ASN A 580 -29.51 3.18 -41.03
CA ASN A 580 -28.49 2.97 -40.01
C ASN A 580 -28.14 4.29 -39.30
N PRO A 581 -27.42 4.27 -38.16
CA PRO A 581 -26.99 5.49 -37.47
C PRO A 581 -26.12 6.45 -38.32
N CYS A 582 -25.52 5.97 -39.41
CA CYS A 582 -24.70 6.76 -40.33
C CYS A 582 -25.50 7.40 -41.48
N GLY A 583 -26.82 7.19 -41.54
CA GLY A 583 -27.69 7.75 -42.57
C GLY A 583 -27.84 6.93 -43.85
N ASP A 584 -27.16 5.78 -44.00
CA ASP A 584 -27.46 4.87 -45.10
C ASP A 584 -28.86 4.31 -44.92
N SER A 585 -29.62 4.26 -46.01
CA SER A 585 -30.99 3.80 -45.93
C SER A 585 -31.45 3.01 -47.15
N VAL A 586 -32.46 2.19 -46.91
CA VAL A 586 -33.17 1.40 -47.92
C VAL A 586 -34.68 1.61 -47.74
N MET A 587 -35.40 1.67 -48.85
CA MET A 587 -36.86 1.76 -48.87
C MET A 587 -37.47 0.39 -49.12
N SER A 588 -38.49 0.03 -48.36
CA SER A 588 -39.32 -1.14 -48.66
C SER A 588 -40.08 -0.94 -49.97
N ARG A 589 -40.53 -2.05 -50.57
CA ARG A 589 -41.59 -1.98 -51.58
C ARG A 589 -42.86 -1.38 -50.97
N ARG A 590 -43.72 -0.90 -51.85
CA ARG A 590 -45.02 -0.37 -51.47
C ARG A 590 -45.99 -1.54 -51.29
N CYS A 591 -46.78 -1.45 -50.22
CA CYS A 591 -47.83 -2.40 -49.87
C CYS A 591 -49.15 -1.65 -49.83
N TYR A 592 -50.17 -2.19 -50.48
CA TYR A 592 -51.54 -1.73 -50.29
C TYR A 592 -52.19 -2.49 -49.14
N VAL A 593 -52.68 -1.76 -48.14
CA VAL A 593 -53.45 -2.33 -47.03
C VAL A 593 -54.92 -2.00 -47.26
N ASP A 594 -55.73 -3.05 -47.35
CA ASP A 594 -57.16 -3.00 -47.60
C ASP A 594 -57.96 -3.44 -46.36
N PHE A 595 -58.73 -2.52 -45.76
CA PHE A 595 -59.61 -2.75 -44.61
C PHE A 595 -61.07 -3.04 -44.97
N CYS A 596 -61.37 -3.32 -46.23
CA CYS A 596 -62.71 -3.66 -46.68
C CYS A 596 -63.77 -2.58 -46.43
N ASP A 597 -63.35 -1.30 -46.52
CA ASP A 597 -64.21 -0.11 -46.66
C ASP A 597 -65.37 -0.25 -47.71
N ASP A 598 -65.38 -1.32 -48.53
CA ASP A 598 -66.34 -1.61 -49.61
C ASP A 598 -67.38 -2.70 -49.22
N ARG A 599 -67.61 -3.00 -47.92
CA ARG A 599 -68.75 -3.87 -47.51
C ARG A 599 -70.13 -3.26 -47.81
N TRP A 600 -70.20 -2.05 -48.37
CA TRP A 600 -71.41 -1.38 -48.87
C TRP A 600 -71.35 -1.20 -50.40
N ASP A 601 -71.98 -2.13 -51.14
CA ASP A 601 -72.22 -2.17 -52.60
C ASP A 601 -71.01 -2.00 -53.56
N PRO A 602 -71.08 -2.46 -54.83
CA PRO A 602 -69.98 -2.28 -55.78
C PRO A 602 -69.85 -0.81 -56.17
N ILE A 603 -69.04 -0.07 -55.43
CA ILE A 603 -68.76 1.33 -55.76
C ILE A 603 -68.02 1.37 -57.10
N VAL A 604 -68.68 1.89 -58.13
CA VAL A 604 -68.04 2.19 -59.42
C VAL A 604 -67.23 3.48 -59.26
N ARG A 605 -65.94 3.41 -59.58
CA ARG A 605 -65.04 4.56 -59.61
C ARG A 605 -64.86 5.05 -61.03
N THR A 606 -64.77 6.36 -61.19
CA THR A 606 -64.55 7.01 -62.47
C THR A 606 -63.10 7.50 -62.55
N ILE A 607 -62.41 7.15 -63.62
CA ILE A 607 -61.11 7.71 -63.97
C ILE A 607 -61.28 8.59 -65.19
N ASP A 608 -61.05 9.89 -65.01
CA ASP A 608 -60.98 10.84 -66.11
C ASP A 608 -59.51 10.98 -66.54
N LEU A 609 -59.15 10.33 -67.65
CA LEU A 609 -57.82 10.32 -68.26
C LEU A 609 -57.69 11.45 -69.29
N PHE A 610 -56.95 12.49 -68.92
CA PHE A 610 -56.63 13.63 -69.77
C PHE A 610 -55.30 13.39 -70.47
N ALA A 611 -55.38 12.88 -71.70
CA ALA A 611 -54.25 12.74 -72.61
C ALA A 611 -54.23 13.90 -73.64
N PRO A 612 -53.09 14.57 -73.86
CA PRO A 612 -52.95 15.57 -74.91
C PRO A 612 -52.94 14.91 -76.29
N ALA A 613 -53.24 15.67 -77.33
CA ALA A 613 -53.32 15.16 -78.71
C ALA A 613 -52.01 14.53 -79.24
N THR A 614 -50.88 14.76 -78.56
CA THR A 614 -49.56 14.22 -78.90
C THR A 614 -49.37 12.73 -78.54
N VAL A 615 -50.30 12.14 -77.79
CA VAL A 615 -50.27 10.71 -77.41
C VAL A 615 -51.60 10.03 -77.68
N GLU A 616 -51.56 8.72 -77.77
CA GLU A 616 -52.71 7.84 -77.80
C GLU A 616 -52.67 6.93 -76.57
N THR A 617 -53.83 6.73 -75.93
CA THR A 617 -53.96 5.84 -74.78
C THR A 617 -54.78 4.61 -75.14
N GLN A 618 -54.42 3.45 -74.58
CA GLN A 618 -55.19 2.22 -74.70
C GLN A 618 -55.49 1.67 -73.30
N PRO A 619 -56.75 1.55 -72.85
CA PRO A 619 -57.98 1.85 -73.60
C PRO A 619 -58.12 3.34 -73.98
N ALA A 620 -58.74 3.59 -75.13
CA ALA A 620 -59.00 4.94 -75.62
C ALA A 620 -60.25 5.53 -74.94
N GLY A 621 -60.32 6.85 -74.88
CA GLY A 621 -61.41 7.60 -74.26
C GLY A 621 -60.94 8.41 -73.05
N GLN A 622 -61.73 9.42 -72.68
CA GLN A 622 -61.43 10.29 -71.55
C GLN A 622 -61.95 9.74 -70.24
N ARG A 623 -63.11 9.07 -70.24
CA ARG A 623 -63.77 8.61 -69.00
C ARG A 623 -63.83 7.09 -68.98
N HIS A 624 -63.26 6.50 -67.94
CA HIS A 624 -63.28 5.05 -67.70
C HIS A 624 -63.96 4.76 -66.37
N GLN A 625 -64.72 3.67 -66.34
CA GLN A 625 -65.35 3.18 -65.12
C GLN A 625 -64.79 1.81 -64.77
N LEU A 626 -64.50 1.61 -63.50
CA LEU A 626 -64.04 0.35 -62.96
C LEU A 626 -64.63 0.17 -61.56
N SER A 627 -64.83 -1.08 -61.17
CA SER A 627 -65.12 -1.38 -59.78
C SER A 627 -63.98 -0.87 -58.90
N SER A 628 -64.33 -0.26 -57.76
CA SER A 628 -63.39 0.14 -56.71
C SER A 628 -62.34 -0.96 -56.45
N ARG A 629 -61.11 -0.55 -56.17
CA ARG A 629 -59.92 -1.38 -55.85
C ARG A 629 -59.38 -2.26 -56.97
N ARG A 630 -59.91 -2.15 -58.19
CA ARG A 630 -59.26 -2.71 -59.38
C ARG A 630 -58.11 -1.80 -59.80
N ASP A 631 -57.08 -2.43 -60.38
CA ASP A 631 -56.01 -1.70 -61.04
C ASP A 631 -56.56 -1.20 -62.38
N PHE A 632 -56.40 0.09 -62.66
CA PHE A 632 -56.62 0.61 -64.00
C PHE A 632 -55.30 0.60 -64.76
N ARG A 633 -55.24 -0.21 -65.82
CA ARG A 633 -54.06 -0.33 -66.67
C ARG A 633 -54.34 0.40 -67.98
N PHE A 634 -53.42 1.27 -68.37
CA PHE A 634 -53.45 1.87 -69.70
C PHE A 634 -52.05 1.96 -70.27
N THR A 635 -51.96 1.87 -71.59
CA THR A 635 -50.72 2.09 -72.34
C THR A 635 -50.77 3.46 -72.97
N VAL A 636 -49.69 4.23 -72.85
CA VAL A 636 -49.47 5.51 -73.51
C VAL A 636 -48.52 5.29 -74.67
N ARG A 637 -48.93 5.65 -75.88
CA ARG A 637 -48.12 5.60 -77.09
C ARG A 637 -47.96 7.01 -77.66
N ALA A 638 -46.72 7.48 -77.81
CA ALA A 638 -46.45 8.74 -78.48
C ALA A 638 -46.82 8.67 -79.96
N ARG A 639 -47.47 9.72 -80.48
CA ARG A 639 -47.72 9.86 -81.93
C ARG A 639 -46.39 10.13 -82.67
N ARG A 640 -46.39 9.94 -83.98
CA ARG A 640 -45.20 10.13 -84.84
C ARG A 640 -44.61 11.53 -84.61
N GLY A 641 -43.30 11.59 -84.35
CA GLY A 641 -42.61 12.85 -84.05
C GLY A 641 -42.64 13.30 -82.59
N GLN A 642 -43.10 12.44 -81.65
CA GLN A 642 -43.19 12.72 -80.21
C GLN A 642 -42.48 11.62 -79.38
N SER A 643 -42.06 11.95 -78.16
CA SER A 643 -41.32 11.12 -77.21
C SER A 643 -41.92 11.22 -75.81
N LEU A 644 -41.98 10.09 -75.13
CA LEU A 644 -42.37 9.95 -73.73
C LEU A 644 -41.19 10.07 -72.76
N ARG A 645 -39.99 10.42 -73.24
CA ARG A 645 -38.77 10.47 -72.40
C ARG A 645 -38.91 11.34 -71.16
N TYR A 646 -39.67 12.43 -71.24
CA TYR A 646 -39.92 13.36 -70.13
C TYR A 646 -41.38 13.34 -69.65
N VAL A 647 -42.12 12.28 -69.97
CA VAL A 647 -43.55 12.18 -69.66
C VAL A 647 -43.80 12.30 -68.16
N THR A 648 -44.85 13.03 -67.81
CA THR A 648 -45.37 13.14 -66.45
C THR A 648 -46.77 12.56 -66.38
N ILE A 649 -47.04 11.77 -65.32
CA ILE A 649 -48.37 11.25 -65.01
C ILE A 649 -48.74 11.76 -63.61
N THR A 650 -49.77 12.58 -63.52
CA THR A 650 -50.24 13.15 -62.25
C THR A 650 -51.70 12.80 -62.01
N ALA A 651 -52.07 12.49 -60.77
CA ALA A 651 -53.46 12.44 -60.34
C ALA A 651 -53.81 13.63 -59.46
N ASP A 652 -55.11 13.96 -59.40
CA ASP A 652 -55.71 14.94 -58.49
C ASP A 652 -55.77 14.47 -57.02
N ASN A 653 -55.46 13.21 -56.75
CA ASN A 653 -55.41 12.66 -55.40
C ASN A 653 -53.96 12.39 -54.94
N PRO A 654 -53.55 12.87 -53.75
CA PRO A 654 -52.18 12.73 -53.27
C PRO A 654 -51.71 11.27 -53.08
N ALA A 655 -52.63 10.33 -52.87
CA ALA A 655 -52.31 8.90 -52.73
C ALA A 655 -51.98 8.22 -54.08
N TRP A 656 -52.54 8.70 -55.19
CA TRP A 656 -52.27 8.20 -56.54
C TRP A 656 -51.28 9.07 -57.29
N THR A 657 -50.15 9.35 -56.64
CA THR A 657 -48.98 9.97 -57.29
C THR A 657 -47.88 8.93 -57.45
N GLU A 658 -46.91 9.18 -58.33
CA GLU A 658 -45.73 8.29 -58.49
C GLU A 658 -44.93 8.17 -57.16
N ASN A 659 -44.92 9.24 -56.35
CA ASN A 659 -44.35 9.23 -55.01
C ASN A 659 -45.27 8.55 -53.98
N GLY A 660 -46.58 8.78 -54.09
CA GLY A 660 -47.66 8.25 -53.24
C GLY A 660 -47.88 6.74 -53.36
N GLY A 661 -47.51 6.16 -54.50
CA GLY A 661 -47.53 4.71 -54.72
C GLY A 661 -48.72 4.18 -55.50
N GLY A 662 -49.74 4.99 -55.73
CA GLY A 662 -50.90 4.56 -56.51
C GLY A 662 -50.69 4.55 -58.02
N ILE A 663 -49.60 5.12 -58.55
CA ILE A 663 -49.25 5.06 -59.98
C ILE A 663 -47.88 4.41 -60.16
N GLU A 664 -47.85 3.33 -60.93
CA GLU A 664 -46.64 2.64 -61.38
C GLU A 664 -46.53 2.79 -62.89
N ARG A 665 -45.33 3.07 -63.40
CA ARG A 665 -45.09 3.18 -64.85
C ARG A 665 -43.90 2.34 -65.27
N THR A 666 -44.01 1.71 -66.43
CA THR A 666 -42.96 0.92 -67.05
C THR A 666 -42.75 1.44 -68.47
N MET A 667 -41.58 2.01 -68.73
CA MET A 667 -41.18 2.44 -70.07
C MET A 667 -40.80 1.22 -70.90
N SER A 668 -41.53 0.95 -71.97
CA SER A 668 -41.19 -0.11 -72.93
C SER A 668 -40.27 0.41 -74.04
N SER A 669 -40.37 1.71 -74.36
CA SER A 669 -39.47 2.47 -75.23
C SER A 669 -39.72 3.97 -75.04
N ASP A 670 -38.92 4.83 -75.68
CA ASP A 670 -39.16 6.29 -75.70
C ASP A 670 -40.48 6.71 -76.37
N SER A 671 -41.22 5.77 -76.98
CA SER A 671 -42.51 6.03 -77.60
C SER A 671 -43.66 5.23 -76.98
N VAL A 672 -43.40 4.33 -76.03
CA VAL A 672 -44.42 3.47 -75.42
C VAL A 672 -44.16 3.26 -73.93
N MET A 673 -45.19 3.50 -73.12
CA MET A 673 -45.17 3.31 -71.68
C MET A 673 -46.44 2.58 -71.23
N THR A 674 -46.31 1.64 -70.31
CA THR A 674 -47.47 1.07 -69.59
C THR A 674 -47.59 1.75 -68.23
N VAL A 675 -48.79 2.19 -67.88
CA VAL A 675 -49.12 2.79 -66.59
C VAL A 675 -50.15 1.93 -65.89
N ILE A 676 -49.90 1.65 -64.62
CA ILE A 676 -50.80 0.94 -63.72
C ILE A 676 -51.18 1.89 -62.60
N VAL A 677 -52.45 2.27 -62.57
CA VAL A 677 -53.06 2.98 -61.45
C VAL A 677 -53.57 1.91 -60.51
N ARG A 678 -52.81 1.65 -59.46
CA ARG A 678 -53.02 0.52 -58.55
C ARG A 678 -54.24 0.81 -57.66
N ARG A 679 -55.11 -0.17 -57.48
CA ARG A 679 -56.15 -0.18 -56.43
C ARG A 679 -56.99 1.10 -56.35
N VAL A 680 -57.67 1.48 -57.43
CA VAL A 680 -58.40 2.75 -57.52
C VAL A 680 -59.62 2.76 -56.59
N THR A 681 -59.59 3.52 -55.50
CA THR A 681 -60.70 3.61 -54.53
C THR A 681 -61.41 4.94 -54.49
N HIS A 682 -61.00 5.90 -55.32
CA HIS A 682 -61.63 7.20 -55.46
C HIS A 682 -61.85 7.49 -56.94
N ASN A 683 -62.71 8.45 -57.25
CA ASN A 683 -62.70 9.02 -58.59
C ASN A 683 -61.38 9.77 -58.76
N LEU A 684 -60.70 9.57 -59.88
CA LEU A 684 -59.37 10.13 -60.13
C LEU A 684 -59.37 10.87 -61.46
N GLN A 685 -58.77 12.06 -61.48
CA GLN A 685 -58.37 12.75 -62.70
C GLN A 685 -56.89 12.52 -62.96
N ILE A 686 -56.57 11.76 -63.99
CA ILE A 686 -55.20 11.46 -64.38
C ILE A 686 -54.82 12.32 -65.57
N ARG A 687 -53.74 13.09 -65.46
CA ARG A 687 -53.25 13.96 -66.52
C ARG A 687 -51.91 13.46 -67.02
N ILE A 688 -51.79 13.36 -68.34
CA ILE A 688 -50.54 13.04 -69.04
C ILE A 688 -49.95 14.35 -69.55
N GLY A 689 -48.69 14.63 -69.20
CA GLY A 689 -47.96 15.81 -69.63
C GLY A 689 -46.52 15.48 -70.01
N GLY A 690 -45.71 16.50 -70.31
CA GLY A 690 -44.26 16.33 -70.53
C GLY A 690 -43.86 15.56 -71.78
N ILE A 691 -44.72 15.52 -72.82
CA ILE A 691 -44.42 14.86 -74.09
C ILE A 691 -43.59 15.81 -74.96
N SER A 692 -42.46 15.34 -75.44
CA SER A 692 -41.50 16.16 -76.19
C SER A 692 -41.43 15.74 -77.65
N PRO A 693 -41.33 16.67 -78.62
CA PRO A 693 -41.13 16.31 -80.02
C PRO A 693 -39.77 15.59 -80.22
N THR A 694 -39.72 14.60 -81.11
CA THR A 694 -38.48 13.87 -81.48
C THR A 694 -37.72 14.51 -82.63
N ALA A 695 -38.34 15.44 -83.36
CA ALA A 695 -37.65 16.27 -84.33
C ALA A 695 -37.07 17.50 -83.62
N ASN A 696 -35.87 17.92 -84.05
CA ASN A 696 -35.33 19.23 -83.69
C ASN A 696 -36.34 20.28 -84.14
N ALA A 697 -37.10 20.84 -83.20
CA ALA A 697 -37.88 22.02 -83.47
C ALA A 697 -36.88 23.17 -83.66
N VAL A 698 -36.97 23.87 -84.79
CA VAL A 698 -36.33 25.16 -84.94
C VAL A 698 -36.90 26.04 -83.82
N VAL A 699 -36.05 26.37 -82.85
CA VAL A 699 -36.35 27.44 -81.89
C VAL A 699 -36.50 28.68 -82.75
N ASP A 700 -37.70 29.26 -82.78
CA ASP A 700 -37.87 30.59 -83.32
C ASP A 700 -37.06 31.54 -82.43
N ASP A 701 -35.87 31.86 -82.93
CA ASP A 701 -34.86 32.74 -82.33
C ASP A 701 -35.39 34.17 -82.10
N ALA A 702 -36.64 34.47 -82.47
CA ALA A 702 -37.32 35.74 -82.21
C ALA A 702 -38.17 35.73 -80.92
N THR A 703 -38.53 34.57 -80.35
CA THR A 703 -39.51 34.50 -79.24
C THR A 703 -38.89 34.45 -77.84
N ARG A 704 -37.65 33.95 -77.71
CA ARG A 704 -36.93 33.85 -76.43
C ARG A 704 -35.44 34.04 -76.65
N ARG A 705 -34.78 34.84 -75.81
CA ARG A 705 -33.33 35.07 -75.85
C ARG A 705 -32.79 35.27 -74.46
N VAL A 706 -31.66 34.64 -74.14
CA VAL A 706 -30.80 35.09 -73.05
C VAL A 706 -29.44 35.51 -73.60
N TRP A 707 -29.00 36.71 -73.26
CA TRP A 707 -27.71 37.24 -73.73
C TRP A 707 -27.08 38.14 -72.70
N THR A 708 -25.81 38.44 -72.88
CA THR A 708 -25.05 39.34 -72.01
C THR A 708 -24.65 40.59 -72.78
N HIS A 709 -24.71 41.74 -72.10
CA HIS A 709 -24.28 43.01 -72.66
C HIS A 709 -23.83 43.95 -71.53
N LYS A 710 -22.60 44.48 -71.63
CA LYS A 710 -21.99 45.37 -70.62
C LYS A 710 -22.04 44.81 -69.18
N GLY A 711 -21.68 43.53 -69.00
CA GLY A 711 -21.66 42.86 -67.69
C GLY A 711 -23.03 42.53 -67.10
N ARG A 712 -24.11 42.71 -67.87
CA ARG A 712 -25.50 42.42 -67.45
C ARG A 712 -26.08 41.25 -68.20
N LEU A 713 -26.91 40.46 -67.54
CA LEU A 713 -27.61 39.34 -68.13
C LEU A 713 -29.05 39.74 -68.50
N HIS A 714 -29.38 39.64 -69.78
CA HIS A 714 -30.66 40.01 -70.35
C HIS A 714 -31.46 38.77 -70.72
N PHE A 715 -32.75 38.80 -70.42
CA PHE A 715 -33.74 37.79 -70.79
C PHE A 715 -34.83 38.44 -71.62
N ARG A 716 -35.34 37.75 -72.63
CA ARG A 716 -36.63 38.03 -73.27
C ARG A 716 -37.44 36.75 -73.31
N VAL A 717 -38.65 36.77 -72.75
CA VAL A 717 -39.57 35.63 -72.74
C VAL A 717 -40.97 36.08 -73.18
N ASP A 718 -41.71 35.22 -73.85
CA ASP A 718 -43.05 35.48 -74.40
C ASP A 718 -44.19 35.26 -73.39
N ARG A 719 -43.91 34.55 -72.29
CA ARG A 719 -44.84 34.29 -71.18
C ARG A 719 -44.12 34.23 -69.84
N PRO A 720 -44.80 34.45 -68.70
CA PRO A 720 -44.18 34.34 -67.39
C PRO A 720 -43.68 32.92 -67.12
N GLN A 721 -42.43 32.77 -66.67
CA GLN A 721 -41.82 31.48 -66.32
C GLN A 721 -40.63 31.63 -65.37
N SER A 722 -40.16 30.54 -64.77
CA SER A 722 -38.93 30.56 -63.97
C SER A 722 -37.70 30.12 -64.77
N ALA A 723 -36.53 30.61 -64.36
CA ALA A 723 -35.22 30.23 -64.88
C ALA A 723 -34.23 29.99 -63.75
N ARG A 724 -33.34 29.02 -63.90
CA ARG A 724 -32.31 28.64 -62.93
C ARG A 724 -30.93 28.80 -63.56
N LEU A 725 -30.07 29.62 -62.96
CA LEU A 725 -28.67 29.76 -63.34
C LEU A 725 -27.84 28.73 -62.60
N TYR A 726 -27.04 27.97 -63.35
CA TYR A 726 -26.02 27.08 -62.83
C TYR A 726 -24.65 27.57 -63.24
N THR A 727 -23.65 27.35 -62.38
CA THR A 727 -22.24 27.45 -62.81
C THR A 727 -21.91 26.30 -63.75
N VAL A 728 -20.83 26.40 -64.51
CA VAL A 728 -20.34 25.29 -65.35
C VAL A 728 -20.00 24.02 -64.57
N MET A 729 -19.82 24.11 -63.25
CA MET A 729 -19.61 22.97 -62.34
C MET A 729 -20.93 22.32 -61.88
N GLY A 730 -22.08 22.79 -62.37
CA GLY A 730 -23.40 22.23 -62.08
C GLY A 730 -24.03 22.70 -60.75
N HIS A 731 -23.42 23.64 -60.06
CA HIS A 731 -24.00 24.22 -58.84
C HIS A 731 -25.05 25.29 -59.19
N LEU A 732 -26.22 25.21 -58.55
CA LEU A 732 -27.26 26.23 -58.68
C LEU A 732 -26.77 27.55 -58.08
N TYR A 733 -26.66 28.56 -58.92
CA TYR A 733 -26.27 29.91 -58.51
C TYR A 733 -27.49 30.75 -58.09
N ARG A 734 -28.56 30.75 -58.89
CA ARG A 734 -29.76 31.55 -58.61
C ARG A 734 -30.99 31.02 -59.34
N GLU A 735 -32.14 31.09 -58.68
CA GLU A 735 -33.45 30.88 -59.32
C GLU A 735 -34.16 32.24 -59.52
N LEU A 736 -34.82 32.39 -60.67
CA LEU A 736 -35.38 33.64 -61.17
C LEU A 736 -36.83 33.42 -61.59
N SER A 737 -37.68 34.40 -61.31
CA SER A 737 -39.03 34.48 -61.86
C SER A 737 -39.04 35.57 -62.94
N LEU A 738 -39.31 35.19 -64.19
CA LEU A 738 -39.28 36.07 -65.36
C LEU A 738 -40.71 36.37 -65.79
N PRO A 739 -41.18 37.63 -65.75
CA PRO A 739 -42.44 38.02 -66.38
C PRO A 739 -42.31 38.00 -67.91
N ALA A 740 -43.44 37.96 -68.62
CA ALA A 740 -43.45 38.13 -70.08
C ALA A 740 -42.84 39.48 -70.46
N GLY A 741 -41.98 39.51 -71.47
CA GLY A 741 -41.22 40.69 -71.89
C GLY A 741 -39.72 40.55 -71.62
N SER A 742 -39.04 41.68 -71.45
CA SER A 742 -37.59 41.72 -71.21
C SER A 742 -37.28 41.91 -69.72
N THR A 743 -36.34 41.14 -69.19
CA THR A 743 -35.84 41.23 -67.81
C THR A 743 -34.32 41.39 -67.84
N VAL A 744 -33.76 42.26 -67.00
CA VAL A 744 -32.31 42.48 -66.91
C VAL A 744 -31.84 42.23 -65.49
N ILE A 745 -30.71 41.54 -65.36
CA ILE A 745 -30.10 41.16 -64.09
C ILE A 745 -28.67 41.65 -64.04
N ASP A 746 -28.37 42.36 -62.96
CA ASP A 746 -27.06 42.92 -62.65
C ASP A 746 -26.40 42.16 -61.49
N GLY A 747 -25.09 42.35 -61.30
CA GLY A 747 -24.36 41.81 -60.16
C GLY A 747 -24.00 40.33 -60.25
N LEU A 748 -23.90 39.79 -61.47
CA LEU A 748 -23.35 38.45 -61.71
C LEU A 748 -21.82 38.53 -61.88
N PRO A 749 -21.03 37.67 -61.22
CA PRO A 749 -19.60 37.53 -61.50
C PRO A 749 -19.34 37.19 -62.97
N SER A 750 -18.18 37.59 -63.49
CA SER A 750 -17.77 37.21 -64.83
C SER A 750 -17.53 35.70 -64.89
N GLY A 751 -18.03 35.07 -65.95
CA GLY A 751 -17.99 33.62 -66.07
C GLY A 751 -19.06 33.04 -66.98
N PHE A 752 -18.96 31.72 -67.20
CA PHE A 752 -19.96 30.97 -67.96
C PHE A 752 -21.06 30.45 -67.05
N TYR A 753 -22.29 30.65 -67.46
CA TYR A 753 -23.49 30.17 -66.78
C TYR A 753 -24.33 29.33 -67.72
N ILE A 754 -24.98 28.31 -67.17
CA ILE A 754 -25.99 27.51 -67.85
C ILE A 754 -27.34 27.92 -67.27
N VAL A 755 -28.21 28.46 -68.10
CA VAL A 755 -29.54 28.95 -67.75
C VAL A 755 -30.56 27.88 -68.13
N HIS A 756 -31.17 27.23 -67.15
CA HIS A 756 -32.26 26.28 -67.35
C HIS A 756 -33.62 26.96 -67.16
N PHE A 757 -34.47 26.94 -68.18
CA PHE A 757 -35.85 27.41 -68.07
C PHE A 757 -36.77 26.31 -67.53
N ALA A 758 -37.90 26.71 -66.95
CA ALA A 758 -38.89 25.80 -66.36
C ALA A 758 -39.49 24.81 -67.37
N ASP A 759 -39.44 25.13 -68.67
CA ASP A 759 -39.88 24.25 -69.75
C ASP A 759 -38.85 23.17 -70.13
N GLY A 760 -37.70 23.16 -69.45
CA GLY A 760 -36.63 22.17 -69.63
C GLY A 760 -35.55 22.59 -70.63
N THR A 761 -35.69 23.74 -71.30
CA THR A 761 -34.66 24.27 -72.20
C THR A 761 -33.46 24.82 -71.42
N ALA A 762 -32.27 24.78 -72.04
CA ALA A 762 -31.06 25.30 -71.42
C ALA A 762 -30.21 26.09 -72.41
N GLU A 763 -29.76 27.27 -72.00
CA GLU A 763 -28.87 28.13 -72.79
C GLU A 763 -27.58 28.44 -72.03
N LYS A 764 -26.46 28.52 -72.76
CA LYS A 764 -25.16 28.88 -72.19
C LYS A 764 -24.85 30.34 -72.51
N VAL A 765 -24.54 31.10 -71.47
CA VAL A 765 -24.19 32.53 -71.58
C VAL A 765 -22.86 32.80 -70.90
N ARG A 766 -22.14 33.81 -71.39
CA ARG A 766 -20.90 34.30 -70.80
C ARG A 766 -21.11 35.71 -70.30
N VAL A 767 -21.07 35.92 -68.99
CA VAL A 767 -21.02 37.27 -68.41
C VAL A 767 -19.56 37.72 -68.52
N GLU A 768 -19.34 38.79 -69.28
CA GLU A 768 -18.01 39.40 -69.44
C GLU A 768 -17.64 40.30 -68.27
#